data_AF-A0A3M7DCE2-F1
#
_entry.id   AF-A0A3M7DCE2-F1
#
_cell.length_a   1.000
_cell.length_b   1.000
_cell.length_c   1.000
_cell.angle_alpha   90.00
_cell.angle_beta   90.00
_cell.angle_gamma   90.00
#
_symmetry.space_group_name_H-M   'P 1'
#
loop_
_entity.id
_entity.type
_entity.pdbx_description
1 polymer ?
#
loop_
_entity_poly.entity_id
_entity_poly.type
_entity_poly.pdbx_seq_one_letter_code
_entity_poly.pdbx_strand_id
1 'polypeptide(L)'
;ADVSTPQPKLYSPSASSALKHPSGRPVRVVCVDVGLKFNQLRCLVNRGVEVEVVPWDYDFAQLAGKEYDGLFISNGPGDPAFMESTVKHIQATIEEARIPIFGICLGHQLMARAAGADTLKMKFGNRGHNIPCTNLLSGKCYITSQNHGYAVNADTLPKDWSELFVNANDHSNEGIRHVSRPYFSVQFHPESAPGPRDTEFLFDVFIQTILDVLKDSKKMQQPVSFPGGEIAENRAKNPVLHPKKVLVLGSGGLSIGQAGEFDYSGSQAIKALKEEGIYTVLINPNIATIQTSQGLADKVYFLPVNADFVRKVIKQEKPDAIYCTFGGQTALQVGIQLKDEFESLGVKVLGTPIDTVITTEDRELFARSMESIDAPCANSKSANNMQEALEAGDGIGYPVICRAAYALGGLGSGFADNKEQLIDLCNKAFAVSPQVLIEKSMKGWKEVEYEVVRDAHDNCITVCNMENFDPLGIHTGDSVVVAPSQTLSDEDYNMLRTTAVKVIRHLGVVGECNIQYALNPESREFCIIEVNARLSRSSALASKATGYPLAFVAAKLGLNIPLNEIKNTVTKVTCACFEPSLDYVVVKIPRWDLKKFTRVSTLLGSSMKSVGEVMAIGRTFEEAIQKAIRSVDPSNLGFNETKALMSIDIDTELQTPSDQRMFAIANAMHNGYSAEKVWELTKIDRWFLYRLKGLSNFSKDMGALMKEHSVDSVPIRTFRRAKELGFSDRQLALFWDSNEAHVRRVRVDAGIMPVVKQIDTVAAEFPAFTNYLYTTYNGAQHDIHFNDQGVMVLGSGVYRIGSSVEFDWCSVRAIRTLRANGHKTVMVNVSSLPSPKLH
;
A
#
# COMPACT_ATOMS: atom_id res chain seq x y z
N ALA A 1 6.86 -22.56 30.41
CA ALA A 1 6.65 -24.01 30.49
C ALA A 1 5.55 -24.47 29.52
N ASP A 2 4.29 -24.04 29.67
CA ASP A 2 3.16 -24.58 28.90
C ASP A 2 3.22 -24.42 27.38
N VAL A 3 3.95 -23.42 26.88
CA VAL A 3 4.11 -23.13 25.45
C VAL A 3 5.40 -23.70 24.84
N SER A 4 6.26 -24.32 25.67
CA SER A 4 7.50 -24.97 25.25
C SER A 4 7.22 -26.43 24.89
N THR A 5 8.01 -26.99 23.97
CA THR A 5 8.03 -28.44 23.75
C THR A 5 8.31 -29.17 25.08
N PRO A 6 7.60 -30.27 25.38
CA PRO A 6 7.80 -31.01 26.62
C PRO A 6 9.02 -31.92 26.58
N GLN A 7 9.51 -32.26 25.39
CA GLN A 7 10.64 -33.17 25.15
C GLN A 7 11.42 -32.72 23.91
N PRO A 8 12.72 -33.04 23.81
CA PRO A 8 13.49 -32.82 22.60
C PRO A 8 12.86 -33.47 21.37
N LYS A 9 12.84 -32.75 20.25
CA LYS A 9 12.31 -33.25 18.98
C LYS A 9 13.16 -32.80 17.81
N LEU A 10 13.57 -33.78 16.99
CA LEU A 10 14.38 -33.57 15.81
C LEU A 10 13.54 -33.35 14.55
N TYR A 11 13.94 -32.39 13.74
CA TYR A 11 13.35 -32.08 12.44
C TYR A 11 14.46 -32.03 11.40
N SER A 12 14.35 -32.85 10.36
CA SER A 12 15.40 -33.00 9.35
C SER A 12 14.99 -32.38 8.01
N PRO A 13 15.93 -31.76 7.27
CA PRO A 13 15.70 -31.27 5.92
C PRO A 13 15.56 -32.43 4.94
N SER A 14 15.13 -32.14 3.71
CA SER A 14 15.17 -33.15 2.64
C SER A 14 16.61 -33.56 2.34
N ALA A 15 16.84 -34.82 1.99
CA ALA A 15 18.19 -35.32 1.72
C ALA A 15 18.91 -34.56 0.58
N SER A 16 18.16 -33.98 -0.36
CA SER A 16 18.69 -33.18 -1.47
C SER A 16 19.13 -31.76 -1.08
N SER A 17 18.62 -31.22 0.03
CA SER A 17 18.96 -29.87 0.52
C SER A 17 19.84 -29.87 1.77
N ALA A 18 20.06 -31.04 2.38
CA ALA A 18 20.78 -31.18 3.64
C ALA A 18 22.24 -30.71 3.55
N LEU A 19 22.58 -29.69 4.34
CA LEU A 19 23.94 -29.22 4.56
C LEU A 19 24.73 -30.25 5.38
N LYS A 20 26.01 -30.43 5.03
CA LYS A 20 26.88 -31.45 5.64
C LYS A 20 27.92 -30.81 6.55
N HIS A 21 27.99 -31.31 7.78
CA HIS A 21 29.08 -31.08 8.70
C HIS A 21 30.35 -31.78 8.19
N PRO A 22 31.59 -31.29 8.49
CA PRO A 22 32.84 -31.94 8.08
C PRO A 22 32.96 -33.43 8.45
N SER A 23 32.26 -33.90 9.48
CA SER A 23 32.21 -35.33 9.86
C SER A 23 31.23 -36.19 9.04
N GLY A 24 30.46 -35.60 8.13
CA GLY A 24 29.48 -36.28 7.27
C GLY A 24 28.04 -36.29 7.79
N ARG A 25 27.80 -35.94 9.07
CA ARG A 25 26.44 -35.74 9.60
C ARG A 25 25.79 -34.47 9.03
N PRO A 26 24.45 -34.31 9.10
CA PRO A 26 23.82 -33.03 8.84
C PRO A 26 24.35 -31.93 9.76
N VAL A 27 24.45 -30.70 9.27
CA VAL A 27 24.63 -29.52 10.13
C VAL A 27 23.41 -29.42 11.05
N ARG A 28 23.65 -29.31 12.36
CA ARG A 28 22.60 -29.35 13.38
C ARG A 28 22.53 -28.05 14.16
N VAL A 29 21.31 -27.54 14.31
CA VAL A 29 20.97 -26.38 15.15
C VAL A 29 20.12 -26.86 16.32
N VAL A 30 20.51 -26.50 17.54
CA VAL A 30 19.63 -26.64 18.70
C VAL A 30 18.74 -25.40 18.79
N CYS A 31 17.43 -25.59 18.83
CA CYS A 31 16.42 -24.56 18.97
C CYS A 31 15.81 -24.63 20.37
N VAL A 32 16.12 -23.67 21.22
CA VAL A 32 15.54 -23.56 22.57
C VAL A 32 14.14 -22.98 22.45
N ASP A 33 13.14 -23.79 22.78
CA ASP A 33 11.74 -23.42 22.66
C ASP A 33 11.26 -22.64 23.89
N VAL A 34 11.24 -21.33 23.77
CA VAL A 34 10.64 -20.43 24.77
C VAL A 34 9.24 -19.94 24.37
N GLY A 35 8.61 -20.58 23.36
CA GLY A 35 7.34 -20.17 22.74
C GLY A 35 7.42 -20.07 21.21
N LEU A 36 8.15 -21.00 20.59
CA LEU A 36 8.52 -21.08 19.18
C LEU A 36 7.34 -20.95 18.22
N LYS A 37 7.44 -20.00 17.28
CA LYS A 37 6.59 -20.00 16.08
C LYS A 37 7.08 -21.03 15.08
N PHE A 38 6.19 -21.86 14.56
CA PHE A 38 6.53 -22.90 13.57
C PHE A 38 7.24 -22.36 12.32
N ASN A 39 7.05 -21.09 11.94
CA ASN A 39 7.73 -20.56 10.77
C ASN A 39 9.25 -20.40 10.98
N GLN A 40 9.73 -20.19 12.21
CA GLN A 40 11.17 -20.21 12.52
C GLN A 40 11.79 -21.56 12.18
N LEU A 41 11.08 -22.64 12.53
CA LEU A 41 11.48 -24.01 12.19
C LEU A 41 11.51 -24.23 10.67
N ARG A 42 10.48 -23.75 9.94
CA ARG A 42 10.47 -23.84 8.46
C ARG A 42 11.64 -23.07 7.84
N CYS A 43 11.92 -21.86 8.32
CA CYS A 43 13.02 -21.03 7.82
C CYS A 43 14.38 -21.73 7.99
N LEU A 44 14.62 -22.39 9.12
CA LEU A 44 15.85 -23.15 9.37
C LEU A 44 15.91 -24.44 8.54
N VAL A 45 14.88 -25.28 8.60
CA VAL A 45 14.87 -26.58 7.90
C VAL A 45 14.95 -26.41 6.37
N ASN A 46 14.28 -25.41 5.80
CA ASN A 46 14.34 -25.14 4.36
C ASN A 46 15.72 -24.67 3.89
N ARG A 47 16.57 -24.18 4.81
CA ARG A 47 17.97 -23.83 4.55
C ARG A 47 18.93 -25.01 4.73
N GLY A 48 18.40 -26.23 4.89
CA GLY A 48 19.17 -27.47 4.83
C GLY A 48 19.81 -27.88 6.15
N VAL A 49 19.46 -27.26 7.28
CA VAL A 49 19.94 -27.72 8.60
C VAL A 49 18.94 -28.64 9.28
N GLU A 50 19.47 -29.58 10.07
CA GLU A 50 18.69 -30.35 11.02
C GLU A 50 18.45 -29.51 12.28
N VAL A 51 17.22 -29.49 12.80
CA VAL A 51 16.83 -28.67 13.95
C VAL A 51 16.34 -29.58 15.08
N GLU A 52 17.04 -29.54 16.21
CA GLU A 52 16.63 -30.19 17.44
C GLU A 52 15.95 -29.16 18.35
N VAL A 53 14.63 -29.22 18.45
CA VAL A 53 13.84 -28.35 19.31
C VAL A 53 13.85 -28.91 20.73
N VAL A 54 14.35 -28.14 21.69
CA VAL A 54 14.51 -28.56 23.09
C VAL A 54 13.67 -27.71 24.05
N PRO A 55 13.27 -28.25 25.22
CA PRO A 55 12.55 -27.47 26.22
C PRO A 55 13.31 -26.22 26.69
N TRP A 56 12.58 -25.19 27.12
CA TRP A 56 13.14 -23.92 27.60
C TRP A 56 14.22 -24.05 28.70
N ASP A 57 14.16 -25.09 29.54
CA ASP A 57 15.05 -25.37 30.66
C ASP A 57 16.10 -26.46 30.37
N TYR A 58 16.21 -26.91 29.12
CA TYR A 58 17.17 -27.91 28.70
C TYR A 58 18.62 -27.43 28.88
N ASP A 59 19.51 -28.30 29.38
CA ASP A 59 20.96 -28.00 29.49
C ASP A 59 21.67 -28.26 28.16
N PHE A 60 21.60 -27.29 27.26
CA PHE A 60 22.26 -27.33 25.94
C PHE A 60 23.73 -26.88 25.99
N ALA A 61 24.20 -26.29 27.09
CA ALA A 61 25.53 -25.69 27.16
C ALA A 61 26.62 -26.76 27.02
N GLN A 62 26.47 -27.88 27.73
CA GLN A 62 27.47 -28.97 27.74
C GLN A 62 27.66 -29.66 26.39
N LEU A 63 26.64 -29.57 25.51
CA LEU A 63 26.60 -30.21 24.20
C LEU A 63 27.13 -29.31 23.07
N ALA A 64 27.38 -28.03 23.37
CA ALA A 64 27.78 -27.01 22.38
C ALA A 64 29.08 -27.37 21.65
N GLY A 65 29.03 -27.40 20.31
CA GLY A 65 30.17 -27.75 19.45
C GLY A 65 30.57 -29.22 19.48
N LYS A 66 29.84 -30.07 20.22
CA LYS A 66 30.02 -31.54 20.25
C LYS A 66 28.93 -32.21 19.43
N GLU A 67 27.68 -31.90 19.74
CA GLU A 67 26.50 -32.54 19.14
C GLU A 67 25.77 -31.63 18.14
N TYR A 68 25.98 -30.32 18.23
CA TYR A 68 25.36 -29.32 17.36
C TYR A 68 26.29 -28.14 17.06
N ASP A 69 25.97 -27.42 16.00
CA ASP A 69 26.85 -26.46 15.32
C ASP A 69 26.42 -24.99 15.52
N GLY A 70 25.17 -24.76 15.96
CA GLY A 70 24.66 -23.42 16.25
C GLY A 70 23.50 -23.46 17.25
N LEU A 71 23.41 -22.45 18.10
CA LEU A 71 22.33 -22.28 19.08
C LEU A 71 21.34 -21.24 18.58
N PHE A 72 20.07 -21.60 18.51
CA PHE A 72 18.97 -20.72 18.19
C PHE A 72 18.02 -20.62 19.38
N ILE A 73 17.62 -19.41 19.75
CA ILE A 73 16.71 -19.17 20.88
C ILE A 73 15.45 -18.52 20.32
N SER A 74 14.32 -19.22 20.44
CA SER A 74 13.08 -18.83 19.77
C SER A 74 12.43 -17.59 20.38
N ASN A 75 11.35 -17.13 19.75
CA ASN A 75 10.46 -16.15 20.35
C ASN A 75 9.64 -16.75 21.50
N GLY A 76 8.99 -15.90 22.30
CA GLY A 76 8.12 -16.38 23.37
C GLY A 76 7.35 -15.29 24.11
N PRO A 77 6.35 -15.67 24.91
CA PRO A 77 5.66 -14.76 25.82
C PRO A 77 6.34 -14.68 27.19
N GLY A 78 6.05 -13.62 27.94
CA GLY A 78 6.40 -13.51 29.35
C GLY A 78 7.46 -12.46 29.64
N ASP A 79 7.84 -12.39 30.91
CA ASP A 79 8.90 -11.51 31.40
C ASP A 79 10.21 -12.29 31.41
N PRO A 80 11.25 -11.84 30.67
CA PRO A 80 12.55 -12.51 30.64
C PRO A 80 13.19 -12.63 32.02
N ALA A 81 12.79 -11.80 33.01
CA ALA A 81 13.28 -11.84 34.39
C ALA A 81 13.14 -13.23 35.05
N PHE A 82 12.05 -13.95 34.76
CA PHE A 82 11.73 -15.23 35.41
C PHE A 82 12.39 -16.47 34.79
N MET A 83 13.17 -16.32 33.72
CA MET A 83 13.78 -17.45 32.99
C MET A 83 15.26 -17.64 33.36
N GLU A 84 15.58 -17.62 34.65
CA GLU A 84 16.97 -17.66 35.14
C GLU A 84 17.75 -18.91 34.73
N SER A 85 17.10 -20.09 34.67
CA SER A 85 17.75 -21.32 34.24
C SER A 85 18.23 -21.22 32.79
N THR A 86 17.36 -20.78 31.89
CA THR A 86 17.70 -20.56 30.48
C THR A 86 18.81 -19.52 30.34
N VAL A 87 18.72 -18.40 31.06
CA VAL A 87 19.75 -17.34 31.05
C VAL A 87 21.12 -17.91 31.47
N LYS A 88 21.19 -18.75 32.50
CA LYS A 88 22.45 -19.40 32.93
C LYS A 88 23.02 -20.34 31.88
N HIS A 89 22.17 -21.13 31.20
CA HIS A 89 22.63 -22.01 30.12
C HIS A 89 23.14 -21.21 28.89
N ILE A 90 22.47 -20.10 28.55
CA ILE A 90 22.94 -19.20 27.50
C ILE A 90 24.28 -18.58 27.89
N GLN A 91 24.40 -18.08 29.13
CA GLN A 91 25.64 -17.49 29.64
C GLN A 91 26.81 -18.47 29.55
N ALA A 92 26.61 -19.72 30.01
CA ALA A 92 27.63 -20.77 29.90
C ALA A 92 28.04 -21.02 28.44
N THR A 93 27.08 -21.01 27.50
CA THR A 93 27.37 -21.20 26.06
C THR A 93 28.15 -20.03 25.46
N ILE A 94 27.84 -18.80 25.86
CA ILE A 94 28.59 -17.58 25.47
C ILE A 94 30.03 -17.66 26.01
N GLU A 95 30.22 -18.09 27.26
CA GLU A 95 31.53 -18.22 27.90
C GLU A 95 32.39 -19.31 27.22
N GLU A 96 31.79 -20.47 26.90
CA GLU A 96 32.49 -21.57 26.21
C GLU A 96 32.97 -21.21 24.80
N ALA A 97 32.27 -20.31 24.12
CA ALA A 97 32.66 -19.72 22.85
C ALA A 97 32.94 -20.72 21.71
N ARG A 98 32.10 -21.75 21.56
CA ARG A 98 32.31 -22.83 20.58
C ARG A 98 31.49 -22.76 19.30
N ILE A 99 30.34 -22.08 19.33
CA ILE A 99 29.34 -22.09 18.26
C ILE A 99 28.70 -20.71 18.10
N PRO A 100 28.19 -20.36 16.90
CA PRO A 100 27.34 -19.17 16.72
C PRO A 100 26.02 -19.25 17.48
N ILE A 101 25.46 -18.08 17.85
CA ILE A 101 24.20 -17.98 18.59
C ILE A 101 23.30 -16.91 17.95
N PHE A 102 22.02 -17.26 17.75
CA PHE A 102 20.99 -16.34 17.26
C PHE A 102 19.74 -16.36 18.14
N GLY A 103 19.34 -15.19 18.68
CA GLY A 103 18.11 -15.05 19.49
C GLY A 103 17.04 -14.18 18.81
N ILE A 104 15.76 -14.54 18.99
CA ILE A 104 14.62 -13.79 18.45
C ILE A 104 13.65 -13.39 19.56
N CYS A 105 13.22 -12.13 19.60
CA CYS A 105 12.21 -11.59 20.52
C CYS A 105 12.54 -11.89 21.99
N LEU A 106 11.85 -12.85 22.64
CA LEU A 106 12.22 -13.28 23.98
C LEU A 106 13.65 -13.86 24.01
N GLY A 107 14.06 -14.61 23.00
CA GLY A 107 15.44 -15.10 22.87
C GLY A 107 16.48 -13.97 22.78
N HIS A 108 16.13 -12.82 22.19
CA HIS A 108 16.95 -11.62 22.22
C HIS A 108 17.10 -11.06 23.63
N GLN A 109 16.00 -10.95 24.36
CA GLN A 109 16.00 -10.48 25.75
C GLN A 109 16.78 -11.41 26.68
N LEU A 110 16.61 -12.73 26.53
CA LEU A 110 17.34 -13.73 27.32
C LEU A 110 18.85 -13.70 27.01
N MET A 111 19.23 -13.54 25.74
CA MET A 111 20.63 -13.37 25.36
C MET A 111 21.23 -12.08 25.96
N ALA A 112 20.49 -10.97 25.92
CA ALA A 112 20.94 -9.72 26.52
C ALA A 112 21.14 -9.84 28.04
N ARG A 113 20.21 -10.51 28.74
CA ARG A 113 20.36 -10.81 30.17
C ARG A 113 21.56 -11.72 30.46
N ALA A 114 21.78 -12.73 29.62
CA ALA A 114 22.95 -13.61 29.74
C ALA A 114 24.27 -12.88 29.50
N ALA A 115 24.26 -11.82 28.69
CA ALA A 115 25.39 -10.91 28.52
C ALA A 115 25.58 -9.94 29.71
N GLY A 116 24.56 -9.77 30.57
CA GLY A 116 24.59 -8.89 31.74
C GLY A 116 23.81 -7.58 31.60
N ALA A 117 22.99 -7.43 30.56
CA ALA A 117 22.12 -6.27 30.38
C ALA A 117 20.76 -6.44 31.09
N ASP A 118 20.14 -5.33 31.43
CA ASP A 118 18.80 -5.28 32.02
C ASP A 118 17.70 -5.32 30.96
N THR A 119 16.51 -5.75 31.39
CA THR A 119 15.28 -5.71 30.59
C THR A 119 14.21 -4.92 31.34
N LEU A 120 13.44 -4.10 30.63
CA LEU A 120 12.40 -3.26 31.22
C LEU A 120 11.03 -3.54 30.60
N LYS A 121 9.97 -3.38 31.40
CA LYS A 121 8.59 -3.44 30.91
C LYS A 121 8.24 -2.13 30.22
N MET A 122 7.81 -2.21 28.97
CA MET A 122 7.41 -1.04 28.20
C MET A 122 6.04 -0.53 28.66
N LYS A 123 5.85 0.79 28.63
CA LYS A 123 4.53 1.41 28.85
C LYS A 123 3.57 1.01 27.72
N PHE A 124 4.04 1.08 26.48
CA PHE A 124 3.37 0.61 25.29
C PHE A 124 4.31 -0.38 24.62
N GLY A 125 3.87 -1.62 24.46
CA GLY A 125 4.68 -2.65 23.78
C GLY A 125 4.49 -2.59 22.28
N ASN A 126 5.54 -2.86 21.53
CA ASN A 126 5.51 -2.90 20.07
C ASN A 126 4.74 -4.13 19.57
N ARG A 127 3.60 -3.88 18.91
CA ARG A 127 2.67 -4.92 18.42
C ARG A 127 2.09 -4.51 17.08
N GLY A 128 2.66 -5.03 16.00
CA GLY A 128 2.26 -4.65 14.64
C GLY A 128 3.12 -5.31 13.58
N HIS A 129 2.70 -5.15 12.31
CA HIS A 129 3.44 -5.65 11.14
C HIS A 129 4.13 -4.53 10.36
N ASN A 130 4.09 -3.31 10.89
CA ASN A 130 4.49 -2.07 10.23
C ASN A 130 5.60 -1.33 10.99
N ILE A 131 6.32 -2.02 11.87
CA ILE A 131 7.24 -1.37 12.82
C ILE A 131 8.62 -1.21 12.18
N PRO A 132 9.14 0.02 12.06
CA PRO A 132 10.42 0.27 11.42
C PRO A 132 11.63 0.07 12.32
N CYS A 133 12.58 -0.73 11.86
CA CYS A 133 13.84 -0.99 12.54
C CYS A 133 15.03 -0.58 11.66
N THR A 134 15.84 0.37 12.13
CA THR A 134 17.06 0.80 11.46
C THR A 134 18.24 -0.07 11.87
N ASN A 135 18.92 -0.68 10.91
CA ASN A 135 20.20 -1.35 11.11
C ASN A 135 21.29 -0.29 11.30
N LEU A 136 21.96 -0.28 12.46
CA LEU A 136 22.96 0.74 12.78
C LEU A 136 24.27 0.56 12.00
N LEU A 137 24.54 -0.61 11.42
CA LEU A 137 25.73 -0.85 10.60
C LEU A 137 25.58 -0.24 9.21
N SER A 138 24.46 -0.53 8.53
CA SER A 138 24.24 -0.10 7.14
C SER A 138 23.44 1.20 7.01
N GLY A 139 22.72 1.60 8.06
CA GLY A 139 21.74 2.69 8.03
C GLY A 139 20.40 2.32 7.38
N LYS A 140 20.25 1.09 6.87
CA LYS A 140 19.03 0.64 6.21
C LYS A 140 17.92 0.36 7.22
N CYS A 141 16.72 0.84 6.93
CA CYS A 141 15.51 0.63 7.71
C CYS A 141 14.66 -0.48 7.07
N TYR A 142 14.17 -1.38 7.91
CA TYR A 142 13.33 -2.51 7.53
C TYR A 142 11.97 -2.41 8.22
N ILE A 143 10.92 -2.86 7.57
CA ILE A 143 9.60 -3.00 8.21
C ILE A 143 9.53 -4.40 8.82
N THR A 144 9.11 -4.47 10.08
CA THR A 144 9.20 -5.69 10.88
C THR A 144 7.86 -6.04 11.54
N SER A 145 7.67 -7.34 11.76
CA SER A 145 6.59 -7.88 12.57
C SER A 145 7.06 -8.03 14.02
N GLN A 146 6.30 -7.47 14.97
CA GLN A 146 6.65 -7.49 16.38
C GLN A 146 5.45 -7.78 17.27
N ASN A 147 5.71 -8.42 18.41
CA ASN A 147 4.72 -8.64 19.45
C ASN A 147 5.39 -8.84 20.83
N HIS A 148 5.87 -7.75 21.42
CA HIS A 148 6.51 -7.79 22.74
C HIS A 148 6.05 -6.65 23.66
N GLY A 149 6.27 -6.82 24.97
CA GLY A 149 5.96 -5.81 25.99
C GLY A 149 7.13 -5.50 26.93
N TYR A 150 8.28 -6.13 26.70
CA TYR A 150 9.54 -5.89 27.39
C TYR A 150 10.60 -5.53 26.35
N ALA A 151 11.58 -4.72 26.70
CA ALA A 151 12.69 -4.36 25.83
C ALA A 151 14.02 -4.46 26.59
N VAL A 152 15.12 -4.63 25.86
CA VAL A 152 16.47 -4.56 26.42
C VAL A 152 16.82 -3.10 26.71
N ASN A 153 17.42 -2.86 27.88
CA ASN A 153 17.96 -1.55 28.21
C ASN A 153 19.36 -1.40 27.59
N ALA A 154 19.44 -0.75 26.42
CA ALA A 154 20.69 -0.57 25.69
C ALA A 154 21.81 0.11 26.52
N ASP A 155 21.45 1.01 27.44
CA ASP A 155 22.41 1.72 28.30
C ASP A 155 23.16 0.79 29.26
N THR A 156 22.65 -0.42 29.48
CA THR A 156 23.25 -1.44 30.36
C THR A 156 24.05 -2.50 29.61
N LEU A 157 24.17 -2.39 28.29
CA LEU A 157 24.96 -3.34 27.51
C LEU A 157 26.45 -3.28 27.90
N PRO A 158 27.10 -4.43 28.13
CA PRO A 158 28.55 -4.47 28.30
C PRO A 158 29.30 -4.01 27.05
N LYS A 159 30.55 -3.56 27.21
CA LYS A 159 31.39 -3.01 26.12
C LYS A 159 31.64 -3.98 24.95
N ASP A 160 31.55 -5.28 25.19
CA ASP A 160 31.74 -6.31 24.16
C ASP A 160 30.47 -6.54 23.32
N TRP A 161 29.37 -5.84 23.65
CA TRP A 161 28.11 -5.85 22.93
C TRP A 161 27.79 -4.47 22.38
N SER A 162 27.06 -4.44 21.27
CA SER A 162 26.60 -3.22 20.64
C SER A 162 25.21 -3.41 20.08
N GLU A 163 24.46 -2.32 19.99
CA GLU A 163 23.18 -2.31 19.30
C GLU A 163 23.36 -2.64 17.81
N LEU A 164 22.47 -3.48 17.29
CA LEU A 164 22.43 -3.86 15.88
C LEU A 164 21.26 -3.21 15.17
N PHE A 165 20.07 -3.25 15.77
CA PHE A 165 18.87 -2.60 15.27
C PHE A 165 18.26 -1.71 16.34
N VAL A 166 17.65 -0.60 15.91
CA VAL A 166 16.91 0.32 16.78
C VAL A 166 15.58 0.69 16.12
N ASN A 167 14.54 0.80 16.93
CA ASN A 167 13.22 1.22 16.48
C ASN A 167 13.27 2.68 16.00
N ALA A 168 12.82 2.94 14.77
CA ALA A 168 12.91 4.29 14.20
C ALA A 168 11.87 5.27 14.79
N ASN A 169 10.88 4.79 15.54
CA ASN A 169 9.82 5.60 16.13
C ASN A 169 10.07 5.91 17.61
N ASP A 170 10.37 4.90 18.43
CA ASP A 170 10.49 5.05 19.89
C ASP A 170 11.93 4.89 20.43
N HIS A 171 12.88 4.57 19.55
CA HIS A 171 14.30 4.36 19.87
C HIS A 171 14.60 3.21 20.83
N SER A 172 13.64 2.31 21.07
CA SER A 172 13.90 1.08 21.81
C SER A 172 14.87 0.16 21.06
N ASN A 173 15.61 -0.66 21.81
CA ASN A 173 16.53 -1.62 21.23
C ASN A 173 15.78 -2.71 20.47
N GLU A 174 16.20 -2.98 19.24
CA GLU A 174 15.58 -3.96 18.34
C GLU A 174 16.52 -5.12 17.98
N GLY A 175 17.71 -5.13 18.56
CA GLY A 175 18.71 -6.16 18.34
C GLY A 175 20.08 -5.77 18.86
N ILE A 176 20.89 -6.79 19.17
CA ILE A 176 22.26 -6.63 19.65
C ILE A 176 23.20 -7.60 18.92
N ARG A 177 24.49 -7.26 18.89
CA ARG A 177 25.56 -8.14 18.42
C ARG A 177 26.79 -8.06 19.30
N HIS A 178 27.56 -9.13 19.34
CA HIS A 178 28.89 -9.11 19.94
C HIS A 178 29.89 -8.43 18.99
N VAL A 179 30.83 -7.66 19.54
CA VAL A 179 31.80 -6.88 18.73
C VAL A 179 32.91 -7.73 18.11
N SER A 180 33.18 -8.90 18.71
CA SER A 180 34.28 -9.79 18.31
C SER A 180 33.90 -11.28 18.22
N ARG A 181 32.61 -11.64 18.29
CA ARG A 181 32.14 -13.04 18.26
C ARG A 181 30.89 -13.19 17.41
N PRO A 182 30.60 -14.40 16.89
CA PRO A 182 29.48 -14.64 16.00
C PRO A 182 28.13 -14.77 16.74
N TYR A 183 27.80 -13.79 17.59
CA TYR A 183 26.55 -13.73 18.33
C TYR A 183 25.75 -12.51 17.93
N PHE A 184 24.47 -12.72 17.68
CA PHE A 184 23.54 -11.63 17.45
C PHE A 184 22.13 -12.04 17.85
N SER A 185 21.26 -11.05 18.03
CA SER A 185 19.85 -11.28 18.26
C SER A 185 19.02 -10.09 17.79
N VAL A 186 17.74 -10.33 17.55
CA VAL A 186 16.77 -9.31 17.13
C VAL A 186 15.50 -9.39 17.96
N GLN A 187 14.90 -8.25 18.27
CA GLN A 187 13.69 -8.16 19.07
C GLN A 187 12.41 -8.43 18.25
N PHE A 188 12.46 -8.17 16.95
CA PHE A 188 11.39 -8.46 16.00
C PHE A 188 11.42 -9.90 15.48
N HIS A 189 10.41 -10.29 14.70
CA HIS A 189 10.19 -11.65 14.20
C HIS A 189 10.53 -11.77 12.71
N PRO A 190 11.79 -12.07 12.32
CA PRO A 190 12.17 -12.19 10.92
C PRO A 190 11.48 -13.34 10.19
N GLU A 191 10.96 -14.34 10.92
CA GLU A 191 10.15 -15.40 10.33
C GLU A 191 8.75 -14.93 9.90
N SER A 192 8.31 -13.74 10.33
CA SER A 192 7.00 -13.18 9.98
C SER A 192 5.84 -14.16 10.27
N ALA A 193 4.87 -14.30 9.37
CA ALA A 193 3.71 -15.20 9.50
C ALA A 193 2.90 -14.94 10.79
N PRO A 194 2.21 -13.79 10.88
CA PRO A 194 1.99 -12.80 9.81
C PRO A 194 3.04 -11.67 9.73
N GLY A 195 3.04 -10.96 8.60
CA GLY A 195 3.81 -9.73 8.38
C GLY A 195 4.90 -9.80 7.30
N PRO A 196 5.67 -8.70 7.13
CA PRO A 196 6.59 -8.51 6.01
C PRO A 196 7.86 -9.35 6.11
N ARG A 197 8.26 -9.98 5.00
CA ARG A 197 9.42 -10.90 4.91
C ARG A 197 10.76 -10.20 4.71
N ASP A 198 10.84 -8.91 5.04
CA ASP A 198 11.96 -8.03 4.68
C ASP A 198 13.27 -8.40 5.40
N THR A 199 13.18 -9.13 6.51
CA THR A 199 14.30 -9.51 7.38
C THR A 199 14.57 -11.01 7.44
N GLU A 200 13.97 -11.82 6.55
CA GLU A 200 14.19 -13.27 6.54
C GLU A 200 15.67 -13.64 6.26
N PHE A 201 16.42 -12.75 5.60
CA PHE A 201 17.86 -12.91 5.34
C PHE A 201 18.69 -13.12 6.62
N LEU A 202 18.17 -12.78 7.81
CA LEU A 202 18.86 -13.04 9.07
C LEU A 202 19.02 -14.55 9.36
N PHE A 203 18.13 -15.40 8.83
CA PHE A 203 18.34 -16.85 8.86
C PHE A 203 19.49 -17.26 7.96
N ASP A 204 19.64 -16.65 6.77
CA ASP A 204 20.79 -16.89 5.88
C ASP A 204 22.11 -16.46 6.53
N VAL A 205 22.11 -15.30 7.20
CA VAL A 205 23.26 -14.82 7.99
C VAL A 205 23.64 -15.82 9.07
N PHE A 206 22.68 -16.35 9.82
CA PHE A 206 22.95 -17.32 10.87
C PHE A 206 23.54 -18.64 10.33
N ILE A 207 22.92 -19.22 9.29
CA ILE A 207 23.40 -20.47 8.69
C ILE A 207 24.78 -20.28 8.06
N GLN A 208 25.01 -19.19 7.33
CA GLN A 208 26.32 -18.91 6.74
C GLN A 208 27.39 -18.75 7.82
N THR A 209 27.06 -18.11 8.94
CA THR A 209 27.99 -17.96 10.08
C THR A 209 28.39 -19.32 10.67
N ILE A 210 27.45 -20.27 10.78
CA ILE A 210 27.75 -21.65 11.20
C ILE A 210 28.71 -22.31 10.21
N LEU A 211 28.42 -22.23 8.91
CA LEU A 211 29.26 -22.84 7.87
C LEU A 211 30.68 -22.25 7.86
N ASP A 212 30.81 -20.95 8.05
CA ASP A 212 32.11 -20.26 8.12
C ASP A 212 32.93 -20.73 9.32
N VAL A 213 32.30 -20.89 10.49
CA VAL A 213 32.96 -21.43 11.70
C VAL A 213 33.36 -22.88 11.53
N LEU A 214 32.52 -23.72 10.91
CA LEU A 214 32.85 -25.12 10.62
C LEU A 214 34.03 -25.24 9.65
N LYS A 215 34.19 -24.28 8.73
CA LYS A 215 35.30 -24.22 7.78
C LYS A 215 36.58 -23.66 8.39
N ASP A 216 36.47 -22.63 9.23
CA ASP A 216 37.59 -21.99 9.93
C ASP A 216 37.16 -21.60 11.36
N SER A 217 37.64 -22.36 12.34
CA SER A 217 37.33 -22.12 13.75
C SER A 217 37.77 -20.74 14.27
N LYS A 218 38.70 -20.06 13.59
CA LYS A 218 39.10 -18.69 13.94
C LYS A 218 37.96 -17.69 13.76
N LYS A 219 36.94 -18.01 12.96
CA LYS A 219 35.72 -17.21 12.80
C LYS A 219 34.93 -17.06 14.10
N MET A 220 35.15 -17.91 15.10
CA MET A 220 34.58 -17.71 16.45
C MET A 220 35.10 -16.44 17.14
N GLN A 221 36.22 -15.89 16.70
CA GLN A 221 36.80 -14.63 17.21
C GLN A 221 36.55 -13.45 16.25
N GLN A 222 35.50 -13.53 15.43
CA GLN A 222 35.07 -12.45 14.54
C GLN A 222 33.59 -12.13 14.76
N PRO A 223 33.18 -10.85 14.60
CA PRO A 223 31.76 -10.50 14.62
C PRO A 223 31.03 -11.09 13.41
N VAL A 224 29.71 -11.23 13.53
CA VAL A 224 28.83 -11.59 12.42
C VAL A 224 28.91 -10.53 11.32
N SER A 225 29.00 -10.98 10.06
CA SER A 225 28.92 -10.11 8.89
C SER A 225 27.46 -9.98 8.42
N PHE A 226 27.00 -8.75 8.22
CA PHE A 226 25.64 -8.47 7.75
C PHE A 226 25.66 -7.90 6.32
N PRO A 227 24.65 -8.18 5.49
CA PRO A 227 24.53 -7.54 4.18
C PRO A 227 24.16 -6.05 4.32
N GLY A 228 24.45 -5.27 3.28
CA GLY A 228 24.06 -3.85 3.20
C GLY A 228 25.19 -2.84 3.29
N GLY A 229 26.42 -3.28 3.56
CA GLY A 229 27.61 -2.41 3.62
C GLY A 229 27.61 -1.47 4.83
N GLU A 230 28.58 -0.57 4.87
CA GLU A 230 28.76 0.38 5.97
C GLU A 230 28.00 1.68 5.73
N ILE A 231 27.43 2.25 6.80
CA ILE A 231 26.60 3.46 6.75
C ILE A 231 27.34 4.65 6.12
N ALA A 232 28.64 4.79 6.37
CA ALA A 232 29.45 5.87 5.81
C ALA A 232 29.57 5.77 4.28
N GLU A 233 29.76 4.55 3.76
CA GLU A 233 29.85 4.28 2.33
C GLU A 233 28.49 4.49 1.64
N ASN A 234 27.42 4.00 2.27
CA ASN A 234 26.06 4.18 1.77
C ASN A 234 25.66 5.66 1.67
N ARG A 235 25.98 6.46 2.70
CA ARG A 235 25.74 7.92 2.69
C ARG A 235 26.59 8.63 1.65
N ALA A 236 27.85 8.22 1.45
CA ALA A 236 28.73 8.80 0.43
C ALA A 236 28.26 8.49 -1.00
N LYS A 237 27.66 7.31 -1.22
CA LYS A 237 27.13 6.89 -2.53
C LYS A 237 25.92 7.74 -2.96
N ASN A 238 25.02 8.06 -2.03
CA ASN A 238 23.81 8.83 -2.30
C ASN A 238 23.67 10.01 -1.33
N PRO A 239 24.51 11.05 -1.46
CA PRO A 239 24.44 12.21 -0.58
C PRO A 239 23.14 12.98 -0.80
N VAL A 240 22.66 13.63 0.27
CA VAL A 240 21.53 14.56 0.21
C VAL A 240 21.85 15.69 -0.76
N LEU A 241 20.88 16.01 -1.62
CA LEU A 241 21.01 17.04 -2.64
C LEU A 241 20.51 18.38 -2.10
N HIS A 242 21.26 19.45 -2.36
CA HIS A 242 20.91 20.81 -1.96
C HIS A 242 20.84 21.76 -3.17
N PRO A 243 19.92 21.53 -4.14
CA PRO A 243 19.73 22.45 -5.25
C PRO A 243 19.19 23.79 -4.73
N LYS A 244 19.63 24.91 -5.32
CA LYS A 244 19.12 26.24 -4.96
C LYS A 244 17.82 26.55 -5.67
N LYS A 245 17.66 26.06 -6.91
CA LYS A 245 16.47 26.27 -7.73
C LYS A 245 16.02 24.97 -8.41
N VAL A 246 14.73 24.64 -8.25
CA VAL A 246 14.10 23.45 -8.85
C VAL A 246 12.95 23.85 -9.75
N LEU A 247 12.92 23.25 -10.96
CA LEU A 247 11.80 23.33 -11.89
C LEU A 247 10.83 22.16 -11.68
N VAL A 248 9.55 22.45 -11.49
CA VAL A 248 8.47 21.46 -11.35
C VAL A 248 7.56 21.55 -12.58
N LEU A 249 7.29 20.42 -13.22
CA LEU A 249 6.35 20.33 -14.34
C LEU A 249 4.95 19.94 -13.87
N GLY A 250 3.94 20.75 -14.19
CA GLY A 250 2.53 20.42 -13.98
C GLY A 250 1.96 19.51 -15.07
N SER A 251 0.68 19.13 -14.96
CA SER A 251 0.03 18.22 -15.90
C SER A 251 -0.55 18.84 -17.16
N GLY A 252 -0.67 20.17 -17.21
CA GLY A 252 -1.43 20.83 -18.28
C GLY A 252 -2.92 20.90 -18.00
N GLY A 253 -3.73 20.91 -19.06
CA GLY A 253 -5.19 20.87 -18.95
C GLY A 253 -5.70 19.51 -18.46
N LEU A 254 -6.89 19.48 -17.85
CA LEU A 254 -7.50 18.23 -17.39
C LEU A 254 -8.08 17.46 -18.59
N SER A 255 -7.87 16.15 -18.59
CA SER A 255 -8.43 15.21 -19.56
C SER A 255 -8.88 13.93 -18.85
N ILE A 256 -9.71 13.11 -19.52
CA ILE A 256 -10.02 11.77 -19.01
C ILE A 256 -8.71 10.99 -18.90
N GLY A 257 -8.45 10.40 -17.73
CA GLY A 257 -7.17 9.74 -17.44
C GLY A 257 -6.14 10.63 -16.72
N GLN A 258 -6.27 11.96 -16.78
CA GLN A 258 -5.39 12.91 -16.09
C GLN A 258 -6.17 14.10 -15.53
N ALA A 259 -6.64 14.00 -14.28
CA ALA A 259 -7.52 14.99 -13.66
C ALA A 259 -6.78 15.82 -12.58
N GLY A 260 -7.47 16.15 -11.48
CA GLY A 260 -6.96 17.03 -10.42
C GLY A 260 -5.87 16.42 -9.53
N GLU A 261 -5.58 15.12 -9.65
CA GLU A 261 -4.55 14.43 -8.86
C GLU A 261 -3.17 15.10 -8.95
N PHE A 262 -2.83 15.66 -10.11
CA PHE A 262 -1.53 16.31 -10.34
C PHE A 262 -1.44 17.75 -9.83
N ASP A 263 -2.59 18.44 -9.67
CA ASP A 263 -2.64 19.73 -8.97
C ASP A 263 -2.22 19.54 -7.50
N TYR A 264 -2.77 18.51 -6.86
CA TYR A 264 -2.36 18.10 -5.52
C TYR A 264 -0.90 17.68 -5.45
N SER A 265 -0.48 16.71 -6.27
CA SER A 265 0.86 16.13 -6.18
C SER A 265 1.94 17.17 -6.43
N GLY A 266 1.78 18.00 -7.46
CA GLY A 266 2.71 19.09 -7.74
C GLY A 266 2.73 20.18 -6.66
N SER A 267 1.60 20.46 -6.02
CA SER A 267 1.54 21.38 -4.87
C SER A 267 2.27 20.83 -3.63
N GLN A 268 2.16 19.53 -3.36
CA GLN A 268 2.90 18.88 -2.28
C GLN A 268 4.40 18.86 -2.54
N ALA A 269 4.84 18.64 -3.78
CA ALA A 269 6.24 18.74 -4.16
C ALA A 269 6.81 20.14 -3.90
N ILE A 270 6.07 21.19 -4.28
CA ILE A 270 6.46 22.58 -4.01
C ILE A 270 6.56 22.84 -2.49
N LYS A 271 5.62 22.32 -1.69
CA LYS A 271 5.66 22.43 -0.22
C LYS A 271 6.91 21.77 0.36
N ALA A 272 7.23 20.54 -0.08
CA ALA A 272 8.42 19.82 0.36
C ALA A 272 9.72 20.57 0.02
N LEU A 273 9.83 21.10 -1.19
CA LEU A 273 10.97 21.91 -1.64
C LEU A 273 11.12 23.20 -0.81
N LYS A 274 10.01 23.88 -0.51
CA LYS A 274 10.03 25.11 0.30
C LYS A 274 10.48 24.88 1.73
N GLU A 275 10.12 23.75 2.33
CA GLU A 275 10.61 23.38 3.66
C GLU A 275 12.14 23.14 3.68
N GLU A 276 12.72 22.73 2.56
CA GLU A 276 14.18 22.60 2.39
C GLU A 276 14.84 23.92 1.94
N GLY A 277 14.10 25.02 1.89
CA GLY A 277 14.62 26.35 1.51
C GLY A 277 14.94 26.50 0.01
N ILE A 278 14.35 25.67 -0.85
CA ILE A 278 14.64 25.62 -2.29
C ILE A 278 13.71 26.55 -3.08
N TYR A 279 14.26 27.34 -4.00
CA TYR A 279 13.47 28.20 -4.88
C TYR A 279 12.74 27.37 -5.94
N THR A 280 11.43 27.58 -6.08
CA THR A 280 10.55 26.78 -6.93
C THR A 280 10.08 27.53 -8.18
N VAL A 281 10.32 26.95 -9.35
CA VAL A 281 9.74 27.38 -10.62
C VAL A 281 8.71 26.33 -11.06
N LEU A 282 7.52 26.76 -11.44
CA LEU A 282 6.46 25.89 -11.96
C LEU A 282 6.14 26.23 -13.41
N ILE A 283 5.98 25.21 -14.26
CA ILE A 283 5.32 25.36 -15.57
C ILE A 283 4.00 24.62 -15.53
N ASN A 284 2.90 25.34 -15.66
CA ASN A 284 1.56 24.76 -15.80
C ASN A 284 0.63 25.77 -16.52
N PRO A 285 0.08 25.44 -17.72
CA PRO A 285 -0.82 26.31 -18.45
C PRO A 285 -2.23 26.38 -17.83
N ASN A 286 -2.59 25.46 -16.94
CA ASN A 286 -3.93 25.41 -16.37
C ASN A 286 -4.12 26.44 -15.24
N ILE A 287 -4.78 27.54 -15.60
CA ILE A 287 -5.09 28.67 -14.72
C ILE A 287 -6.07 28.35 -13.57
N ALA A 288 -6.79 27.22 -13.62
CA ALA A 288 -7.78 26.85 -12.63
C ALA A 288 -7.19 26.06 -11.44
N THR A 289 -5.89 25.72 -11.50
CA THR A 289 -5.22 24.92 -10.46
C THR A 289 -4.86 25.73 -9.23
N ILE A 290 -4.85 25.09 -8.07
CA ILE A 290 -4.24 25.69 -6.87
C ILE A 290 -2.72 25.75 -6.99
N GLN A 291 -2.12 24.81 -7.71
CA GLN A 291 -0.69 24.77 -8.02
C GLN A 291 -0.16 26.11 -8.54
N THR A 292 -0.95 26.80 -9.37
CA THR A 292 -0.60 28.09 -9.99
C THR A 292 -1.00 29.31 -9.17
N SER A 293 -1.57 29.12 -7.97
CA SER A 293 -1.95 30.21 -7.09
C SER A 293 -0.74 30.99 -6.58
N GLN A 294 -0.89 32.32 -6.50
CA GLN A 294 0.13 33.22 -5.97
C GLN A 294 0.62 32.78 -4.58
N GLY A 295 1.94 32.73 -4.42
CA GLY A 295 2.62 32.39 -3.16
C GLY A 295 2.91 30.90 -2.97
N LEU A 296 2.31 30.01 -3.76
CA LEU A 296 2.60 28.58 -3.67
C LEU A 296 3.97 28.25 -4.25
N ALA A 297 4.17 28.42 -5.57
CA ALA A 297 5.51 28.46 -6.18
C ALA A 297 6.08 29.88 -6.13
N ASP A 298 7.41 30.01 -6.21
CA ASP A 298 8.07 31.32 -6.22
C ASP A 298 7.97 31.99 -7.59
N LYS A 299 7.96 31.20 -8.67
CA LYS A 299 7.66 31.69 -10.02
C LYS A 299 6.81 30.69 -10.80
N VAL A 300 5.80 31.19 -11.51
CA VAL A 300 4.87 30.39 -12.32
C VAL A 300 4.94 30.84 -13.78
N TYR A 301 5.05 29.87 -14.68
CA TYR A 301 4.95 30.05 -16.13
C TYR A 301 3.67 29.38 -16.65
N PHE A 302 2.75 30.19 -17.18
CA PHE A 302 1.57 29.73 -17.90
C PHE A 302 1.93 29.41 -19.36
N LEU A 303 2.77 28.39 -19.54
CA LEU A 303 3.24 27.93 -20.84
C LEU A 303 2.84 26.47 -21.06
N PRO A 304 2.71 26.01 -22.32
CA PRO A 304 2.51 24.60 -22.61
C PRO A 304 3.62 23.73 -22.00
N VAL A 305 3.25 22.58 -21.43
CA VAL A 305 4.21 21.60 -20.88
C VAL A 305 4.69 20.71 -22.03
N ASN A 306 5.65 21.22 -22.82
CA ASN A 306 6.33 20.46 -23.87
C ASN A 306 7.83 20.76 -23.89
N ALA A 307 8.61 19.93 -24.59
CA ALA A 307 10.08 20.04 -24.62
C ALA A 307 10.56 21.44 -25.04
N ASP A 308 9.91 22.08 -26.01
CA ASP A 308 10.34 23.38 -26.52
C ASP A 308 10.21 24.51 -25.50
N PHE A 309 9.06 24.62 -24.83
CA PHE A 309 8.86 25.64 -23.82
C PHE A 309 9.66 25.34 -22.55
N VAL A 310 9.76 24.06 -22.15
CA VAL A 310 10.56 23.66 -20.98
C VAL A 310 12.05 23.98 -21.22
N ARG A 311 12.59 23.68 -22.41
CA ARG A 311 13.97 24.05 -22.79
C ARG A 311 14.22 25.55 -22.72
N LYS A 312 13.26 26.37 -23.17
CA LYS A 312 13.35 27.85 -23.08
C LYS A 312 13.36 28.32 -21.63
N VAL A 313 12.49 27.76 -20.77
CA VAL A 313 12.44 28.11 -19.35
C VAL A 313 13.72 27.67 -18.64
N ILE A 314 14.27 26.49 -18.94
CA ILE A 314 15.56 26.03 -18.41
C ILE A 314 16.67 27.03 -18.75
N LYS A 315 16.77 27.46 -20.01
CA LYS A 315 17.78 28.43 -20.44
C LYS A 315 17.64 29.80 -19.75
N GLN A 316 16.40 30.22 -19.48
CA GLN A 316 16.11 31.50 -18.83
C GLN A 316 16.31 31.46 -17.31
N GLU A 317 15.80 30.43 -16.64
CA GLU A 317 15.79 30.30 -15.18
C GLU A 317 17.05 29.67 -14.62
N LYS A 318 17.76 28.87 -15.43
CA LYS A 318 18.93 28.08 -15.03
C LYS A 318 18.69 27.31 -13.73
N PRO A 319 17.64 26.45 -13.65
CA PRO A 319 17.41 25.62 -12.47
C PRO A 319 18.54 24.60 -12.31
N ASP A 320 18.90 24.27 -11.08
CA ASP A 320 19.91 23.22 -10.82
C ASP A 320 19.32 21.83 -11.06
N ALA A 321 18.00 21.68 -10.87
CA ALA A 321 17.31 20.40 -10.99
C ALA A 321 15.84 20.52 -11.43
N ILE A 322 15.26 19.39 -11.85
CA ILE A 322 13.90 19.29 -12.39
C ILE A 322 13.14 18.05 -11.88
N TYR A 323 11.84 18.19 -11.64
CA TYR A 323 10.91 17.08 -11.44
C TYR A 323 10.02 16.85 -12.67
N CYS A 324 10.03 15.62 -13.18
CA CYS A 324 9.18 15.18 -14.29
C CYS A 324 8.04 14.22 -13.86
N THR A 325 8.08 13.69 -12.63
CA THR A 325 7.20 12.60 -12.15
C THR A 325 5.93 13.05 -11.43
N PHE A 326 5.67 14.37 -11.34
CA PHE A 326 4.54 14.95 -10.61
C PHE A 326 3.41 15.48 -11.50
N GLY A 327 3.64 15.59 -12.82
CA GLY A 327 2.71 16.17 -13.80
C GLY A 327 2.06 15.14 -14.73
N GLY A 328 1.95 13.88 -14.30
CA GLY A 328 1.38 12.81 -15.13
C GLY A 328 2.17 12.56 -16.43
N GLN A 329 1.49 12.01 -17.44
CA GLN A 329 2.13 11.61 -18.69
C GLN A 329 2.75 12.78 -19.45
N THR A 330 2.13 13.95 -19.41
CA THR A 330 2.60 15.15 -20.10
C THR A 330 3.99 15.57 -19.61
N ALA A 331 4.20 15.58 -18.29
CA ALA A 331 5.51 15.90 -17.71
C ALA A 331 6.54 14.79 -17.95
N LEU A 332 6.14 13.52 -17.87
CA LEU A 332 7.02 12.39 -18.19
C LEU A 332 7.53 12.44 -19.62
N GLN A 333 6.65 12.72 -20.59
CA GLN A 333 7.03 12.78 -21.99
C GLN A 333 8.06 13.88 -22.28
N VAL A 334 7.98 15.01 -21.57
CA VAL A 334 9.03 16.04 -21.63
C VAL A 334 10.36 15.49 -21.10
N GLY A 335 10.32 14.77 -19.98
CA GLY A 335 11.50 14.10 -19.41
C GLY A 335 12.15 13.15 -20.41
N ILE A 336 11.36 12.32 -21.09
CA ILE A 336 11.83 11.39 -22.12
C ILE A 336 12.43 12.13 -23.32
N GLN A 337 11.74 13.16 -23.83
CA GLN A 337 12.20 13.92 -25.00
C GLN A 337 13.48 14.72 -24.75
N LEU A 338 13.70 15.19 -23.51
CA LEU A 338 14.87 16.00 -23.12
C LEU A 338 15.97 15.18 -22.44
N LYS A 339 15.83 13.86 -22.35
CA LYS A 339 16.74 12.97 -21.59
C LYS A 339 18.22 13.27 -21.87
N ASP A 340 18.59 13.31 -23.15
CA ASP A 340 19.98 13.48 -23.59
C ASP A 340 20.42 14.96 -23.60
N GLU A 341 19.51 15.90 -23.34
CA GLU A 341 19.80 17.34 -23.30
C GLU A 341 20.06 17.85 -21.88
N PHE A 342 19.51 17.20 -20.83
CA PHE A 342 19.55 17.71 -19.45
C PHE A 342 20.96 18.03 -18.95
N GLU A 343 21.94 17.17 -19.22
CA GLU A 343 23.34 17.40 -18.84
C GLU A 343 23.91 18.64 -19.52
N SER A 344 23.72 18.78 -20.84
CA SER A 344 24.17 19.96 -21.61
C SER A 344 23.48 21.26 -21.17
N LEU A 345 22.28 21.14 -20.61
CA LEU A 345 21.50 22.25 -20.05
C LEU A 345 21.87 22.55 -18.58
N GLY A 346 22.71 21.72 -17.95
CA GLY A 346 23.15 21.87 -16.56
C GLY A 346 22.05 21.57 -15.53
N VAL A 347 21.08 20.72 -15.86
CA VAL A 347 19.92 20.41 -15.00
C VAL A 347 19.94 18.94 -14.61
N LYS A 348 19.84 18.65 -13.31
CA LYS A 348 19.70 17.27 -12.80
C LYS A 348 18.24 16.85 -12.69
N VAL A 349 17.89 15.64 -13.12
CA VAL A 349 16.55 15.06 -12.85
C VAL A 349 16.52 14.56 -11.40
N LEU A 350 15.50 14.95 -10.64
CA LEU A 350 15.27 14.52 -9.25
C LEU A 350 14.31 13.33 -9.19
N GLY A 351 14.55 12.43 -8.24
CA GLY A 351 13.75 11.21 -8.06
C GLY A 351 14.09 10.14 -9.09
N THR A 352 13.07 9.41 -9.56
CA THR A 352 13.22 8.29 -10.48
C THR A 352 13.95 8.69 -11.76
N PRO A 353 15.02 7.97 -12.15
CA PRO A 353 15.73 8.21 -13.41
C PRO A 353 14.81 8.11 -14.63
N ILE A 354 15.07 8.91 -15.67
CA ILE A 354 14.28 8.86 -16.92
C ILE A 354 14.41 7.49 -17.60
N ASP A 355 15.54 6.81 -17.47
CA ASP A 355 15.70 5.44 -17.98
C ASP A 355 14.72 4.46 -17.33
N THR A 356 14.56 4.54 -16.01
CA THR A 356 13.56 3.74 -15.29
C THR A 356 12.15 4.05 -15.81
N VAL A 357 11.83 5.32 -16.03
CA VAL A 357 10.53 5.72 -16.60
C VAL A 357 10.32 5.08 -17.98
N ILE A 358 11.32 5.16 -18.87
CA ILE A 358 11.26 4.55 -20.21
C ILE A 358 11.05 3.04 -20.09
N THR A 359 11.80 2.35 -19.22
CA THR A 359 11.65 0.92 -18.99
C THR A 359 10.26 0.54 -18.51
N THR A 360 9.61 1.35 -17.66
CA THR A 360 8.26 1.06 -17.15
C THR A 360 7.14 1.41 -18.13
N GLU A 361 7.35 2.40 -19.00
CA GLU A 361 6.35 2.82 -20.01
C GLU A 361 6.40 1.94 -21.27
N ASP A 362 7.58 1.41 -21.61
CA ASP A 362 7.76 0.47 -22.71
C ASP A 362 7.52 -0.97 -22.23
N ARG A 363 6.51 -1.63 -22.81
CA ARG A 363 6.07 -2.96 -22.38
C ARG A 363 7.09 -4.05 -22.66
N GLU A 364 7.89 -3.92 -23.72
CA GLU A 364 8.89 -4.92 -24.08
C GLU A 364 10.12 -4.80 -23.16
N LEU A 365 10.57 -3.56 -22.90
CA LEU A 365 11.63 -3.30 -21.93
C LEU A 365 11.22 -3.75 -20.52
N PHE A 366 9.97 -3.46 -20.13
CA PHE A 366 9.42 -3.90 -18.86
C PHE A 366 9.42 -5.41 -18.73
N ALA A 367 8.88 -6.14 -19.72
CA ALA A 367 8.83 -7.60 -19.71
C ALA A 367 10.23 -8.22 -19.61
N ARG A 368 11.20 -7.73 -20.39
CA ARG A 368 12.60 -8.17 -20.32
C ARG A 368 13.23 -7.90 -18.95
N SER A 369 12.93 -6.75 -18.35
CA SER A 369 13.40 -6.42 -16.99
C SER A 369 12.80 -7.37 -15.95
N MET A 370 11.49 -7.68 -16.03
CA MET A 370 10.84 -8.63 -15.11
C MET A 370 11.38 -10.05 -15.27
N GLU A 371 11.63 -10.51 -16.50
CA GLU A 371 12.23 -11.81 -16.80
C GLU A 371 13.63 -11.94 -16.16
N SER A 372 14.43 -10.88 -16.17
CA SER A 372 15.79 -10.90 -15.60
C SER A 372 15.86 -11.15 -14.09
N ILE A 373 14.72 -11.03 -13.39
CA ILE A 373 14.59 -11.28 -11.96
C ILE A 373 13.59 -12.39 -11.63
N ASP A 374 13.17 -13.18 -12.63
CA ASP A 374 12.15 -14.22 -12.51
C ASP A 374 10.83 -13.69 -11.90
N ALA A 375 10.47 -12.44 -12.19
CA ALA A 375 9.19 -11.88 -11.76
C ALA A 375 8.10 -12.20 -12.79
N PRO A 376 6.95 -12.77 -12.37
CA PRO A 376 5.93 -13.20 -13.32
C PRO A 376 5.27 -11.97 -13.95
N CYS A 377 5.53 -11.73 -15.22
CA CYS A 377 4.88 -10.70 -16.03
C CYS A 377 3.84 -11.36 -16.95
N ALA A 378 2.78 -10.64 -17.27
CA ALA A 378 1.79 -11.13 -18.21
C ALA A 378 2.43 -11.43 -19.59
N ASN A 379 2.15 -12.62 -20.13
CA ASN A 379 2.69 -13.04 -21.43
C ASN A 379 2.08 -12.21 -22.55
N SER A 380 2.89 -11.34 -23.15
CA SER A 380 2.47 -10.38 -24.16
C SER A 380 3.47 -10.26 -25.31
N LYS A 381 2.98 -9.88 -26.49
CA LYS A 381 3.79 -9.64 -27.68
C LYS A 381 3.27 -8.42 -28.44
N SER A 382 4.18 -7.53 -28.80
CA SER A 382 3.88 -6.37 -29.64
C SER A 382 3.70 -6.79 -31.10
N ALA A 383 2.81 -6.11 -31.80
CA ALA A 383 2.55 -6.28 -33.22
C ALA A 383 2.36 -4.92 -33.89
N ASN A 384 3.04 -4.70 -35.01
CA ASN A 384 2.97 -3.45 -35.79
C ASN A 384 2.05 -3.57 -37.01
N ASN A 385 1.50 -4.76 -37.25
CA ASN A 385 0.55 -5.03 -38.32
C ASN A 385 -0.37 -6.19 -37.95
N MET A 386 -1.41 -6.42 -38.75
CA MET A 386 -2.41 -7.46 -38.51
C MET A 386 -1.79 -8.87 -38.48
N GLN A 387 -0.82 -9.16 -39.33
CA GLN A 387 -0.21 -10.49 -39.42
C GLN A 387 0.55 -10.83 -38.13
N GLU A 388 1.39 -9.91 -37.65
CA GLU A 388 2.09 -10.05 -36.37
C GLU A 388 1.12 -10.21 -35.19
N ALA A 389 -0.01 -9.50 -35.21
CA ALA A 389 -1.02 -9.58 -34.14
C ALA A 389 -1.70 -10.96 -34.11
N LEU A 390 -1.99 -11.53 -35.28
CA LEU A 390 -2.56 -12.87 -35.40
C LEU A 390 -1.56 -13.95 -34.96
N GLU A 391 -0.29 -13.83 -35.36
CA GLU A 391 0.78 -14.73 -34.90
C GLU A 391 0.99 -14.66 -33.38
N ALA A 392 0.89 -13.46 -32.81
CA ALA A 392 0.91 -13.27 -31.36
C ALA A 392 -0.29 -13.93 -30.68
N GLY A 393 -1.50 -13.76 -31.22
CA GLY A 393 -2.72 -14.40 -30.71
C GLY A 393 -2.63 -15.92 -30.72
N ASP A 394 -2.17 -16.50 -31.84
CA ASP A 394 -2.01 -17.95 -31.99
C ASP A 394 -0.88 -18.51 -31.09
N GLY A 395 0.21 -17.75 -30.90
CA GLY A 395 1.32 -18.15 -30.04
C GLY A 395 1.03 -18.07 -28.53
N ILE A 396 0.24 -17.09 -28.10
CA ILE A 396 -0.17 -16.91 -26.70
C ILE A 396 -1.34 -17.84 -26.34
N GLY A 397 -2.27 -18.02 -27.28
CA GLY A 397 -3.51 -18.77 -27.10
C GLY A 397 -4.67 -17.89 -26.63
N TYR A 398 -5.84 -18.10 -27.25
CA TYR A 398 -7.08 -17.38 -26.91
C TYR A 398 -7.70 -17.89 -25.59
N PRO A 399 -8.41 -17.05 -24.82
CA PRO A 399 -8.69 -15.63 -25.09
C PRO A 399 -7.47 -14.71 -24.86
N VAL A 400 -7.37 -13.65 -25.66
CA VAL A 400 -6.34 -12.61 -25.57
C VAL A 400 -6.95 -11.22 -25.38
N ILE A 401 -6.16 -10.28 -24.87
CA ILE A 401 -6.48 -8.85 -24.87
C ILE A 401 -5.61 -8.14 -25.90
N CYS A 402 -6.23 -7.32 -26.75
CA CYS A 402 -5.55 -6.41 -27.66
C CYS A 402 -5.58 -5.00 -27.04
N ARG A 403 -4.42 -4.34 -26.97
CA ARG A 403 -4.26 -2.96 -26.47
C ARG A 403 -3.49 -2.11 -27.47
N ALA A 404 -3.92 -0.87 -27.73
CA ALA A 404 -3.12 0.06 -28.51
C ALA A 404 -1.91 0.52 -27.68
N ALA A 405 -0.71 0.52 -28.27
CA ALA A 405 0.50 1.04 -27.62
C ALA A 405 0.45 2.59 -27.55
N TYR A 406 1.18 3.19 -26.62
CA TYR A 406 1.28 4.65 -26.41
C TYR A 406 -0.05 5.37 -26.13
N ALA A 407 -1.08 4.61 -25.74
CA ALA A 407 -2.41 5.13 -25.46
C ALA A 407 -2.71 5.09 -23.95
N LEU A 408 -3.17 6.20 -23.38
CA LEU A 408 -3.57 6.28 -21.98
C LEU A 408 -4.98 5.75 -21.77
N GLY A 409 -5.23 5.16 -20.60
CA GLY A 409 -6.56 4.72 -20.19
C GLY A 409 -7.21 3.78 -21.20
N GLY A 410 -6.44 2.80 -21.72
CA GLY A 410 -6.88 1.71 -22.60
C GLY A 410 -7.60 2.08 -23.89
N LEU A 411 -7.37 3.29 -24.44
CA LEU A 411 -7.99 3.66 -25.71
C LEU A 411 -7.70 2.62 -26.81
N GLY A 412 -8.74 2.09 -27.45
CA GLY A 412 -8.61 1.08 -28.51
C GLY A 412 -8.39 -0.36 -28.03
N SER A 413 -8.48 -0.65 -26.72
CA SER A 413 -8.30 -2.01 -26.22
C SER A 413 -9.58 -2.83 -26.10
N GLY A 414 -9.46 -4.15 -26.16
CA GLY A 414 -10.57 -5.09 -25.96
C GLY A 414 -10.14 -6.55 -25.87
N PHE A 415 -11.08 -7.43 -25.55
CA PHE A 415 -10.87 -8.87 -25.43
C PHE A 415 -11.31 -9.60 -26.70
N ALA A 416 -10.50 -10.57 -27.13
CA ALA A 416 -10.80 -11.47 -28.23
C ALA A 416 -10.74 -12.91 -27.75
N ASP A 417 -11.86 -13.60 -27.84
CA ASP A 417 -11.98 -15.03 -27.55
C ASP A 417 -11.58 -15.90 -28.75
N ASN A 418 -11.43 -15.29 -29.93
CA ASN A 418 -11.05 -15.96 -31.17
C ASN A 418 -10.40 -14.99 -32.16
N LYS A 419 -9.94 -15.56 -33.27
CA LYS A 419 -9.22 -14.87 -34.34
C LYS A 419 -10.03 -13.76 -35.00
N GLU A 420 -11.31 -13.99 -35.28
CA GLU A 420 -12.19 -13.01 -35.91
C GLU A 420 -12.36 -11.76 -35.05
N GLN A 421 -12.58 -11.95 -33.74
CA GLN A 421 -12.68 -10.84 -32.79
C GLN A 421 -11.36 -10.06 -32.67
N LEU A 422 -10.22 -10.76 -32.73
CA LEU A 422 -8.91 -10.10 -32.69
C LEU A 422 -8.70 -9.20 -33.91
N ILE A 423 -9.10 -9.63 -35.10
CA ILE A 423 -9.03 -8.82 -36.33
C ILE A 423 -9.84 -7.53 -36.17
N ASP A 424 -11.08 -7.63 -35.69
CA ASP A 424 -11.95 -6.47 -35.48
C ASP A 424 -11.38 -5.46 -34.48
N LEU A 425 -10.75 -5.95 -33.41
CA LEU A 425 -10.08 -5.10 -32.42
C LEU A 425 -8.83 -4.45 -32.99
N CYS A 426 -7.96 -5.21 -33.66
CA CYS A 426 -6.74 -4.70 -34.27
C CYS A 426 -7.04 -3.62 -35.32
N ASN A 427 -8.09 -3.78 -36.14
CA ASN A 427 -8.51 -2.75 -37.11
C ASN A 427 -8.85 -1.41 -36.43
N LYS A 428 -9.51 -1.46 -35.27
CA LYS A 428 -9.82 -0.25 -34.47
C LYS A 428 -8.57 0.31 -33.80
N ALA A 429 -7.72 -0.54 -33.25
CA ALA A 429 -6.52 -0.14 -32.53
C ALA A 429 -5.46 0.46 -33.47
N PHE A 430 -5.23 -0.12 -34.65
CA PHE A 430 -4.29 0.42 -35.64
C PHE A 430 -4.72 1.77 -36.24
N ALA A 431 -6.01 2.12 -36.16
CA ALA A 431 -6.48 3.43 -36.58
C ALA A 431 -6.03 4.56 -35.64
N VAL A 432 -5.63 4.23 -34.40
CA VAL A 432 -5.21 5.21 -33.37
C VAL A 432 -3.77 5.03 -32.91
N SER A 433 -3.14 3.89 -33.16
CA SER A 433 -1.75 3.62 -32.79
C SER A 433 -1.02 2.78 -33.85
N PRO A 434 0.25 3.06 -34.16
CA PRO A 434 1.03 2.27 -35.11
C PRO A 434 1.39 0.86 -34.59
N GLN A 435 1.15 0.58 -33.30
CA GLN A 435 1.48 -0.69 -32.66
C GLN A 435 0.37 -1.13 -31.72
N VAL A 436 0.12 -2.43 -31.65
CA VAL A 436 -0.77 -3.07 -30.67
C VAL A 436 0.00 -4.08 -29.83
N LEU A 437 -0.50 -4.35 -28.64
CA LEU A 437 0.00 -5.38 -27.74
C LEU A 437 -1.06 -6.46 -27.59
N ILE A 438 -0.70 -7.70 -27.90
CA ILE A 438 -1.54 -8.88 -27.69
C ILE A 438 -1.04 -9.60 -26.44
N GLU A 439 -1.91 -9.82 -25.46
CA GLU A 439 -1.55 -10.45 -24.17
C GLU A 439 -2.56 -11.53 -23.78
N LYS A 440 -2.11 -12.52 -22.98
CA LYS A 440 -2.99 -13.54 -22.40
C LYS A 440 -4.11 -12.89 -21.58
N SER A 441 -5.36 -13.26 -21.86
CA SER A 441 -6.48 -12.76 -21.06
C SER A 441 -6.48 -13.41 -19.67
N MET A 442 -6.51 -12.57 -18.64
CA MET A 442 -6.72 -12.96 -17.24
C MET A 442 -8.09 -12.47 -16.74
N LYS A 443 -9.07 -12.39 -17.65
CA LYS A 443 -10.42 -11.89 -17.34
C LYS A 443 -11.02 -12.69 -16.17
N GLY A 444 -11.53 -11.97 -15.17
CA GLY A 444 -12.10 -12.60 -13.97
C GLY A 444 -11.10 -12.86 -12.84
N TRP A 445 -9.80 -12.61 -13.04
CA TRP A 445 -8.82 -12.62 -11.96
C TRP A 445 -9.00 -11.41 -11.05
N LYS A 446 -8.54 -11.52 -9.79
CA LYS A 446 -8.53 -10.40 -8.85
C LYS A 446 -7.50 -9.39 -9.33
N GLU A 447 -7.87 -8.11 -9.35
CA GLU A 447 -6.94 -7.03 -9.65
C GLU A 447 -6.57 -6.32 -8.35
N VAL A 448 -5.27 -6.29 -8.05
CA VAL A 448 -4.72 -5.77 -6.79
C VAL A 448 -3.61 -4.79 -7.11
N GLU A 449 -3.58 -3.65 -6.44
CA GLU A 449 -2.55 -2.63 -6.64
C GLU A 449 -1.85 -2.25 -5.32
N TYR A 450 -0.57 -1.90 -5.42
CA TYR A 450 0.26 -1.44 -4.31
C TYR A 450 0.90 -0.10 -4.64
N GLU A 451 0.87 0.80 -3.68
CA GLU A 451 1.62 2.05 -3.68
C GLU A 451 2.93 1.83 -2.93
N VAL A 452 4.04 1.92 -3.65
CA VAL A 452 5.37 1.62 -3.14
C VAL A 452 6.19 2.89 -3.08
N VAL A 453 6.93 3.07 -2.00
CA VAL A 453 7.85 4.19 -1.82
C VAL A 453 9.25 3.65 -1.59
N ARG A 454 10.22 4.17 -2.33
CA ARG A 454 11.63 3.78 -2.23
C ARG A 454 12.53 5.01 -2.19
N ASP A 455 13.46 5.05 -1.24
CA ASP A 455 14.47 6.11 -1.18
C ASP A 455 15.79 5.72 -1.87
N ALA A 456 16.70 6.69 -1.98
CA ALA A 456 18.02 6.46 -2.58
C ALA A 456 18.94 5.55 -1.73
N HIS A 457 18.58 5.30 -0.46
CA HIS A 457 19.31 4.45 0.50
C HIS A 457 18.74 3.03 0.57
N ASP A 458 17.85 2.68 -0.36
CA ASP A 458 17.23 1.36 -0.54
C ASP A 458 16.26 0.93 0.58
N ASN A 459 15.79 1.89 1.37
CA ASN A 459 14.58 1.71 2.18
C ASN A 459 13.39 1.67 1.21
N CYS A 460 12.56 0.62 1.32
CA CYS A 460 11.47 0.38 0.37
C CYS A 460 10.28 -0.18 1.15
N ILE A 461 9.13 0.50 1.07
CA ILE A 461 7.91 0.22 1.85
C ILE A 461 6.68 0.22 0.95
N THR A 462 5.63 -0.50 1.35
CA THR A 462 4.32 -0.44 0.68
C THR A 462 3.31 0.35 1.52
N VAL A 463 2.96 1.55 1.07
CA VAL A 463 2.16 2.53 1.83
C VAL A 463 0.67 2.22 1.77
N CYS A 464 0.19 1.67 0.66
CA CYS A 464 -1.21 1.31 0.52
C CYS A 464 -1.33 0.10 -0.39
N ASN A 465 -2.29 -0.76 -0.09
CA ASN A 465 -2.75 -1.82 -0.97
C ASN A 465 -4.23 -1.61 -1.23
N MET A 466 -4.67 -1.89 -2.45
CA MET A 466 -6.04 -1.71 -2.87
C MET A 466 -6.49 -2.92 -3.68
N GLU A 467 -7.75 -3.31 -3.49
CA GLU A 467 -8.39 -4.43 -4.18
C GLU A 467 -9.54 -3.89 -5.02
N ASN A 468 -9.54 -4.21 -6.31
CA ASN A 468 -10.66 -3.89 -7.17
C ASN A 468 -11.83 -4.80 -6.83
N PHE A 469 -12.99 -4.20 -6.58
CA PHE A 469 -14.25 -4.93 -6.44
C PHE A 469 -14.65 -5.56 -7.78
N ASP A 470 -14.45 -4.82 -8.87
CA ASP A 470 -14.61 -5.32 -10.22
C ASP A 470 -13.36 -6.15 -10.61
N PRO A 471 -13.52 -7.37 -11.15
CA PRO A 471 -12.39 -8.20 -11.56
C PRO A 471 -11.70 -7.65 -12.81
N LEU A 472 -10.51 -8.18 -13.11
CA LEU A 472 -9.70 -7.74 -14.24
C LEU A 472 -10.50 -7.74 -15.55
N GLY A 473 -10.39 -6.62 -16.26
CA GLY A 473 -11.05 -6.33 -17.52
C GLY A 473 -11.84 -5.02 -17.52
N ILE A 474 -11.99 -4.40 -16.35
CA ILE A 474 -12.40 -3.01 -16.18
C ILE A 474 -11.18 -2.25 -15.66
N HIS A 475 -10.83 -1.14 -16.29
CA HIS A 475 -9.68 -0.33 -15.91
C HIS A 475 -9.81 0.13 -14.44
N THR A 476 -8.73 0.09 -13.64
CA THR A 476 -8.71 0.52 -12.22
C THR A 476 -9.41 1.88 -11.97
N GLY A 477 -9.11 2.86 -12.83
CA GLY A 477 -9.79 4.17 -12.86
C GLY A 477 -11.33 4.13 -12.98
N ASP A 478 -11.90 3.13 -13.65
CA ASP A 478 -13.34 2.88 -13.81
C ASP A 478 -13.86 1.74 -12.91
N SER A 479 -13.01 1.11 -12.11
CA SER A 479 -13.42 0.09 -11.14
C SER A 479 -13.88 0.71 -9.82
N VAL A 480 -14.77 0.02 -9.11
CA VAL A 480 -14.93 0.22 -7.66
C VAL A 480 -13.70 -0.37 -6.97
N VAL A 481 -13.11 0.36 -6.03
CA VAL A 481 -11.85 -0.01 -5.37
C VAL A 481 -12.00 0.07 -3.86
N VAL A 482 -11.41 -0.89 -3.15
CA VAL A 482 -11.46 -1.00 -1.68
C VAL A 482 -10.05 -0.94 -1.10
N ALA A 483 -9.85 -0.17 -0.03
CA ALA A 483 -8.60 -0.10 0.72
C ALA A 483 -8.85 -0.29 2.23
N PRO A 484 -8.07 -1.15 2.92
CA PRO A 484 -7.12 -2.13 2.36
C PRO A 484 -7.85 -3.26 1.61
N SER A 485 -7.10 -4.14 0.95
CA SER A 485 -7.61 -5.42 0.42
C SER A 485 -8.32 -6.24 1.51
N GLN A 486 -9.37 -6.94 1.13
CA GLN A 486 -10.29 -7.65 2.04
C GLN A 486 -10.23 -9.17 1.86
N THR A 487 -9.86 -9.66 0.68
CA THR A 487 -10.00 -11.08 0.34
C THR A 487 -8.68 -11.82 0.12
N LEU A 488 -7.55 -11.19 0.50
CA LEU A 488 -6.22 -11.79 0.44
C LEU A 488 -5.87 -12.48 1.76
N SER A 489 -5.27 -13.66 1.69
CA SER A 489 -4.61 -14.25 2.86
C SER A 489 -3.30 -13.52 3.18
N ASP A 490 -2.75 -13.68 4.39
CA ASP A 490 -1.42 -13.13 4.75
C ASP A 490 -0.32 -13.62 3.78
N GLU A 491 -0.45 -14.86 3.29
CA GLU A 491 0.47 -15.44 2.32
C GLU A 491 0.37 -14.72 0.97
N ASP A 492 -0.84 -14.53 0.44
CA ASP A 492 -1.03 -13.87 -0.85
C ASP A 492 -0.64 -12.39 -0.77
N TYR A 493 -1.01 -11.72 0.33
CA TYR A 493 -0.63 -10.34 0.62
C TYR A 493 0.89 -10.17 0.61
N ASN A 494 1.61 -10.96 1.42
CA ASN A 494 3.06 -10.82 1.53
C ASN A 494 3.80 -11.35 0.30
N MET A 495 3.24 -12.29 -0.46
CA MET A 495 3.76 -12.69 -1.77
C MET A 495 3.76 -11.51 -2.76
N LEU A 496 2.61 -10.83 -2.89
CA LEU A 496 2.49 -9.65 -3.76
C LEU A 496 3.35 -8.49 -3.24
N ARG A 497 3.29 -8.17 -1.95
CA ARG A 497 4.11 -7.12 -1.30
C ARG A 497 5.61 -7.35 -1.50
N THR A 498 6.10 -8.58 -1.25
CA THR A 498 7.53 -8.90 -1.41
C THR A 498 7.95 -8.78 -2.87
N THR A 499 7.08 -9.20 -3.80
CA THR A 499 7.31 -9.03 -5.23
C THR A 499 7.36 -7.55 -5.61
N ALA A 500 6.47 -6.71 -5.07
CA ALA A 500 6.47 -5.27 -5.27
C ALA A 500 7.83 -4.66 -4.87
N VAL A 501 8.26 -4.93 -3.64
CA VAL A 501 9.55 -4.44 -3.12
C VAL A 501 10.72 -4.91 -3.99
N LYS A 502 10.73 -6.18 -4.43
CA LYS A 502 11.77 -6.74 -5.31
C LYS A 502 11.82 -6.03 -6.67
N VAL A 503 10.67 -5.87 -7.31
CA VAL A 503 10.52 -5.24 -8.64
C VAL A 503 10.93 -3.77 -8.59
N ILE A 504 10.43 -3.03 -7.61
CA ILE A 504 10.72 -1.59 -7.48
C ILE A 504 12.19 -1.32 -7.15
N ARG A 505 12.83 -2.18 -6.35
CA ARG A 505 14.29 -2.13 -6.16
C ARG A 505 15.06 -2.39 -7.45
N HIS A 506 14.68 -3.42 -8.20
CA HIS A 506 15.34 -3.79 -9.45
C HIS A 506 15.25 -2.66 -10.50
N LEU A 507 14.09 -2.04 -10.64
CA LEU A 507 13.85 -0.93 -11.58
C LEU A 507 14.61 0.35 -11.18
N GLY A 508 15.07 0.48 -9.93
CA GLY A 508 15.81 1.64 -9.45
C GLY A 508 14.95 2.88 -9.20
N VAL A 509 13.66 2.69 -8.87
CA VAL A 509 12.75 3.79 -8.53
C VAL A 509 13.26 4.55 -7.30
N VAL A 510 13.17 5.88 -7.34
CA VAL A 510 13.46 6.77 -6.20
C VAL A 510 12.33 7.80 -6.08
N GLY A 511 11.51 7.65 -5.05
CA GLY A 511 10.25 8.36 -4.90
C GLY A 511 9.10 7.36 -4.70
N GLU A 512 8.02 7.56 -5.43
CA GLU A 512 6.81 6.73 -5.37
C GLU A 512 6.53 6.08 -6.73
N CYS A 513 5.89 4.91 -6.68
CA CYS A 513 5.30 4.25 -7.83
C CYS A 513 4.11 3.37 -7.45
N ASN A 514 3.22 3.14 -8.42
CA ASN A 514 2.12 2.18 -8.35
C ASN A 514 2.50 0.91 -9.10
N ILE A 515 2.19 -0.27 -8.55
CA ILE A 515 2.32 -1.57 -9.22
C ILE A 515 0.99 -2.32 -9.17
N GLN A 516 0.61 -2.95 -10.28
CA GLN A 516 -0.66 -3.67 -10.43
C GLN A 516 -0.44 -5.16 -10.72
N TYR A 517 -1.30 -5.97 -10.14
CA TYR A 517 -1.28 -7.44 -10.23
C TYR A 517 -2.63 -7.97 -10.70
N ALA A 518 -2.59 -9.05 -11.47
CA ALA A 518 -3.70 -9.98 -11.58
C ALA A 518 -3.37 -11.23 -10.76
N LEU A 519 -4.23 -11.58 -9.80
CA LEU A 519 -4.12 -12.77 -8.96
C LEU A 519 -5.24 -13.75 -9.28
N ASN A 520 -4.86 -15.00 -9.57
CA ASN A 520 -5.80 -16.09 -9.82
C ASN A 520 -6.65 -16.35 -8.55
N PRO A 521 -7.99 -16.34 -8.63
CA PRO A 521 -8.84 -16.52 -7.45
C PRO A 521 -8.82 -17.96 -6.88
N GLU A 522 -8.28 -18.93 -7.62
CA GLU A 522 -8.28 -20.36 -7.25
C GLU A 522 -6.88 -20.89 -6.92
N SER A 523 -5.84 -20.08 -7.10
CA SER A 523 -4.44 -20.49 -6.87
C SER A 523 -3.57 -19.30 -6.44
N ARG A 524 -2.27 -19.51 -6.27
CA ARG A 524 -1.29 -18.43 -6.03
C ARG A 524 -0.61 -17.94 -7.31
N GLU A 525 -1.10 -18.36 -8.46
CA GLU A 525 -0.63 -17.84 -9.75
C GLU A 525 -1.00 -16.37 -9.85
N PHE A 526 -0.01 -15.52 -10.12
CA PHE A 526 -0.23 -14.09 -10.32
C PHE A 526 0.70 -13.56 -11.41
N CYS A 527 0.32 -12.44 -12.02
CA CYS A 527 1.13 -11.72 -12.98
C CYS A 527 1.18 -10.24 -12.63
N ILE A 528 2.32 -9.62 -12.84
CA ILE A 528 2.48 -8.17 -12.85
C ILE A 528 1.88 -7.65 -14.15
N ILE A 529 0.96 -6.70 -14.04
CA ILE A 529 0.29 -6.06 -15.18
C ILE A 529 1.08 -4.84 -15.63
N GLU A 530 1.43 -3.95 -14.71
CA GLU A 530 2.20 -2.74 -14.99
C GLU A 530 2.81 -2.13 -13.73
N VAL A 531 3.80 -1.26 -13.96
CA VAL A 531 4.36 -0.35 -12.95
C VAL A 531 4.28 1.06 -13.49
N ASN A 532 3.70 1.98 -12.73
CA ASN A 532 3.66 3.39 -13.02
C ASN A 532 4.69 4.11 -12.15
N ALA A 533 5.87 4.44 -12.71
CA ALA A 533 6.99 5.06 -11.98
C ALA A 533 6.81 6.59 -11.78
N ARG A 534 5.60 7.01 -11.39
CA ARG A 534 5.19 8.39 -11.16
C ARG A 534 3.99 8.44 -10.24
N LEU A 535 3.72 9.65 -9.74
CA LEU A 535 2.45 9.94 -9.08
C LEU A 535 1.30 9.65 -10.04
N SER A 536 0.21 9.15 -9.47
CA SER A 536 -0.94 8.61 -10.19
C SER A 536 -2.24 8.94 -9.47
N ARG A 537 -3.39 8.58 -10.07
CA ARG A 537 -4.67 8.66 -9.36
C ARG A 537 -4.73 7.71 -8.17
N SER A 538 -4.17 6.51 -8.31
CA SER A 538 -4.04 5.52 -7.24
C SER A 538 -3.22 6.09 -6.06
N SER A 539 -2.11 6.78 -6.33
CA SER A 539 -1.32 7.47 -5.28
C SER A 539 -2.09 8.57 -4.56
N ALA A 540 -2.95 9.29 -5.28
CA ALA A 540 -3.77 10.35 -4.71
C ALA A 540 -4.89 9.77 -3.82
N LEU A 541 -5.54 8.70 -4.28
CA LEU A 541 -6.50 7.93 -3.50
C LEU A 541 -5.85 7.33 -2.26
N ALA A 542 -4.70 6.68 -2.39
CA ALA A 542 -3.95 6.09 -1.28
C ALA A 542 -3.53 7.14 -0.25
N SER A 543 -3.07 8.32 -0.68
CA SER A 543 -2.74 9.42 0.24
C SER A 543 -3.96 9.83 1.07
N LYS A 544 -5.16 9.79 0.49
CA LYS A 544 -6.41 10.10 1.20
C LYS A 544 -6.91 8.96 2.06
N ALA A 545 -6.77 7.73 1.60
CA ALA A 545 -7.18 6.55 2.34
C ALA A 545 -6.35 6.37 3.60
N THR A 546 -5.04 6.57 3.49
CA THR A 546 -4.08 6.30 4.57
C THR A 546 -3.78 7.52 5.44
N GLY A 547 -3.92 8.74 4.91
CA GLY A 547 -3.38 9.97 5.51
C GLY A 547 -1.88 10.17 5.28
N TYR A 548 -1.21 9.26 4.56
CA TYR A 548 0.21 9.34 4.22
C TYR A 548 0.42 10.25 3.00
N PRO A 549 1.18 11.35 3.08
CA PRO A 549 1.28 12.31 1.97
C PRO A 549 2.32 11.87 0.93
N LEU A 550 1.98 10.89 0.08
CA LEU A 550 2.91 10.24 -0.89
C LEU A 550 3.70 11.25 -1.73
N ALA A 551 3.04 12.23 -2.35
CA ALA A 551 3.70 13.23 -3.18
C ALA A 551 4.70 14.11 -2.40
N PHE A 552 4.38 14.45 -1.15
CA PHE A 552 5.29 15.24 -0.31
C PHE A 552 6.53 14.43 0.05
N VAL A 553 6.34 13.16 0.45
CA VAL A 553 7.44 12.25 0.78
C VAL A 553 8.30 12.00 -0.47
N ALA A 554 7.69 11.65 -1.61
CA ALA A 554 8.40 11.41 -2.87
C ALA A 554 9.27 12.59 -3.31
N ALA A 555 8.83 13.83 -3.06
CA ALA A 555 9.65 15.01 -3.34
C ALA A 555 10.89 15.05 -2.42
N LYS A 556 10.76 14.84 -1.11
CA LYS A 556 11.92 14.74 -0.21
C LYS A 556 12.87 13.61 -0.61
N LEU A 557 12.34 12.46 -1.03
CA LEU A 557 13.14 11.33 -1.50
C LEU A 557 13.91 11.64 -2.79
N GLY A 558 13.34 12.45 -3.68
CA GLY A 558 14.04 12.92 -4.88
C GLY A 558 15.24 13.83 -4.59
N LEU A 559 15.36 14.34 -3.36
CA LEU A 559 16.54 15.04 -2.84
C LEU A 559 17.53 14.10 -2.12
N ASN A 560 17.32 12.78 -2.20
CA ASN A 560 18.07 11.74 -1.47
C ASN A 560 17.96 11.80 0.06
N ILE A 561 16.92 12.46 0.60
CA ILE A 561 16.63 12.43 2.04
C ILE A 561 16.08 11.02 2.37
N PRO A 562 16.66 10.30 3.35
CA PRO A 562 16.18 8.96 3.73
C PRO A 562 14.76 8.96 4.30
N LEU A 563 13.99 7.89 4.05
CA LEU A 563 12.63 7.72 4.56
C LEU A 563 12.53 7.83 6.08
N ASN A 564 13.50 7.26 6.80
CA ASN A 564 13.55 7.28 8.27
C ASN A 564 13.99 8.63 8.85
N GLU A 565 14.44 9.58 8.03
CA GLU A 565 14.76 10.96 8.45
C GLU A 565 13.61 11.94 8.14
N ILE A 566 12.61 11.53 7.35
CA ILE A 566 11.40 12.33 7.08
C ILE A 566 10.40 12.10 8.20
N LYS A 567 9.84 13.19 8.76
CA LYS A 567 8.82 13.11 9.82
C LYS A 567 7.44 12.77 9.24
N ASN A 568 6.69 11.92 9.94
CA ASN A 568 5.26 11.74 9.67
C ASN A 568 4.50 13.01 10.11
N THR A 569 3.87 13.70 9.17
CA THR A 569 3.15 14.97 9.44
C THR A 569 1.87 14.79 10.26
N VAL A 570 1.31 13.57 10.30
CA VAL A 570 0.07 13.26 11.00
C VAL A 570 0.31 13.05 12.50
N THR A 571 1.32 12.25 12.86
CA THR A 571 1.66 11.95 14.26
C THR A 571 2.68 12.93 14.85
N LYS A 572 3.56 13.51 14.00
CA LYS A 572 4.72 14.37 14.34
C LYS A 572 5.80 13.76 15.23
N VAL A 573 5.57 12.57 15.79
CA VAL A 573 6.47 11.86 16.70
C VAL A 573 7.07 10.60 16.08
N THR A 574 6.63 10.20 14.88
CA THR A 574 7.16 9.06 14.14
C THR A 574 7.79 9.49 12.81
N CYS A 575 8.55 8.60 12.19
CA CYS A 575 9.13 8.82 10.86
C CYS A 575 8.16 8.42 9.73
N ALA A 576 8.49 8.74 8.48
CA ALA A 576 7.72 8.36 7.29
C ALA A 576 8.06 6.95 6.79
N CYS A 577 9.05 6.27 7.38
CA CYS A 577 9.43 4.91 7.03
C CYS A 577 8.51 3.91 7.75
N PHE A 578 7.23 3.81 7.39
CA PHE A 578 6.30 2.83 7.97
C PHE A 578 5.20 2.49 6.96
N GLU A 579 4.51 1.37 7.18
CA GLU A 579 3.32 1.00 6.40
C GLU A 579 2.06 1.38 7.20
N PRO A 580 1.20 2.27 6.67
CA PRO A 580 -0.02 2.65 7.36
C PRO A 580 -0.91 1.47 7.76
N SER A 581 -1.46 1.55 8.97
CA SER A 581 -2.47 0.62 9.47
C SER A 581 -3.83 1.32 9.52
N LEU A 582 -4.83 0.71 8.90
CA LEU A 582 -6.18 1.28 8.77
C LEU A 582 -7.15 0.48 9.65
N ASP A 583 -7.77 1.14 10.63
CA ASP A 583 -8.83 0.56 11.47
C ASP A 583 -10.25 0.86 10.93
N TYR A 584 -10.30 1.12 9.62
CA TYR A 584 -11.45 1.42 8.80
C TYR A 584 -11.27 0.89 7.37
N VAL A 585 -12.35 0.92 6.60
CA VAL A 585 -12.39 0.54 5.19
C VAL A 585 -12.77 1.76 4.35
N VAL A 586 -12.03 1.92 3.25
CA VAL A 586 -12.24 2.96 2.25
C VAL A 586 -12.82 2.34 1.00
N VAL A 587 -13.82 2.98 0.41
CA VAL A 587 -14.41 2.57 -0.86
C VAL A 587 -14.39 3.75 -1.82
N LYS A 588 -13.76 3.56 -2.98
CA LYS A 588 -13.80 4.47 -4.12
C LYS A 588 -14.81 3.98 -5.14
N ILE A 589 -15.62 4.90 -5.68
CA ILE A 589 -16.51 4.64 -6.82
C ILE A 589 -16.25 5.71 -7.89
N PRO A 590 -16.09 5.32 -9.17
CA PRO A 590 -15.99 6.27 -10.26
C PRO A 590 -17.30 7.03 -10.51
N ARG A 591 -17.19 8.20 -11.14
CA ARG A 591 -18.32 8.99 -11.64
C ARG A 591 -18.27 9.03 -13.15
N TRP A 592 -19.38 8.70 -13.79
CA TRP A 592 -19.56 8.75 -15.24
C TRP A 592 -20.60 9.78 -15.65
N ASP A 593 -20.38 10.39 -16.82
CA ASP A 593 -21.32 11.33 -17.46
C ASP A 593 -21.74 10.84 -18.86
N LEU A 594 -21.76 9.52 -19.08
CA LEU A 594 -21.94 8.88 -20.39
C LEU A 594 -23.27 9.25 -21.07
N LYS A 595 -24.32 9.54 -20.29
CA LYS A 595 -25.63 10.00 -20.81
C LYS A 595 -25.56 11.30 -21.61
N LYS A 596 -24.50 12.11 -21.46
CA LYS A 596 -24.28 13.33 -22.25
C LYS A 596 -23.81 13.04 -23.68
N PHE A 597 -23.41 11.80 -23.99
CA PHE A 597 -22.82 11.40 -25.26
C PHE A 597 -23.63 10.30 -25.94
N THR A 598 -24.50 10.65 -26.87
CA THR A 598 -25.41 9.69 -27.54
C THR A 598 -24.73 8.68 -28.46
N ARG A 599 -23.48 8.93 -28.87
CA ARG A 599 -22.69 8.07 -29.78
C ARG A 599 -21.57 7.30 -29.08
N VAL A 600 -21.50 7.37 -27.75
CA VAL A 600 -20.45 6.69 -26.95
C VAL A 600 -21.09 5.51 -26.23
N SER A 601 -20.45 4.35 -26.28
CA SER A 601 -20.89 3.16 -25.56
C SER A 601 -20.82 3.37 -24.05
N THR A 602 -21.87 2.95 -23.34
CA THR A 602 -21.94 2.93 -21.87
C THR A 602 -21.19 1.75 -21.23
N LEU A 603 -20.74 0.79 -22.05
CA LEU A 603 -20.02 -0.39 -21.57
C LEU A 603 -18.64 0.02 -21.05
N LEU A 604 -18.27 -0.55 -19.92
CA LEU A 604 -16.96 -0.38 -19.30
C LEU A 604 -16.02 -1.49 -19.77
N GLY A 605 -14.73 -1.20 -19.75
CA GLY A 605 -13.70 -2.16 -20.14
C GLY A 605 -12.34 -1.65 -19.70
N SER A 606 -11.29 -2.10 -20.36
CA SER A 606 -9.92 -1.66 -20.12
C SER A 606 -9.67 -0.19 -20.50
N SER A 607 -10.61 0.48 -21.18
CA SER A 607 -10.52 1.92 -21.45
C SER A 607 -11.31 2.75 -20.44
N MET A 608 -10.63 3.71 -19.81
CA MET A 608 -11.23 4.60 -18.81
C MET A 608 -12.20 5.61 -19.45
N LYS A 609 -13.39 5.75 -18.86
CA LYS A 609 -14.41 6.72 -19.29
C LYS A 609 -14.95 7.59 -18.16
N SER A 610 -14.61 7.30 -16.91
CA SER A 610 -15.02 8.13 -15.77
C SER A 610 -14.44 9.55 -15.85
N VAL A 611 -15.19 10.50 -15.29
CA VAL A 611 -14.87 11.94 -15.29
C VAL A 611 -14.51 12.47 -13.89
N GLY A 612 -14.61 11.61 -12.89
CA GLY A 612 -14.32 11.90 -11.50
C GLY A 612 -14.50 10.65 -10.64
N GLU A 613 -14.31 10.81 -9.33
CA GLU A 613 -14.42 9.72 -8.37
C GLU A 613 -14.71 10.26 -6.96
N VAL A 614 -15.37 9.41 -6.18
CA VAL A 614 -15.63 9.63 -4.75
C VAL A 614 -14.85 8.65 -3.91
N MET A 615 -14.58 9.05 -2.67
CA MET A 615 -14.10 8.15 -1.63
C MET A 615 -14.99 8.28 -0.41
N ALA A 616 -15.39 7.15 0.15
CA ALA A 616 -16.11 7.08 1.42
C ALA A 616 -15.41 6.16 2.41
N ILE A 617 -15.58 6.47 3.69
CA ILE A 617 -14.94 5.78 4.80
C ILE A 617 -16.00 5.26 5.76
N GLY A 618 -15.83 4.01 6.20
CA GLY A 618 -16.65 3.35 7.22
C GLY A 618 -15.85 2.26 7.92
N ARG A 619 -16.30 1.78 9.08
CA ARG A 619 -15.61 0.66 9.77
C ARG A 619 -16.17 -0.71 9.41
N THR A 620 -17.12 -0.73 8.48
CA THR A 620 -17.61 -1.91 7.78
C THR A 620 -17.64 -1.61 6.29
N PHE A 621 -17.43 -2.63 5.46
CA PHE A 621 -17.57 -2.49 4.00
C PHE A 621 -18.95 -1.94 3.64
N GLU A 622 -20.01 -2.46 4.29
CA GLU A 622 -21.40 -2.05 4.12
C GLU A 622 -21.60 -0.54 4.36
N GLU A 623 -21.02 -0.02 5.45
CA GLU A 623 -21.10 1.41 5.74
C GLU A 623 -20.41 2.24 4.66
N ALA A 624 -19.20 1.83 4.25
CA ALA A 624 -18.39 2.55 3.29
C ALA A 624 -19.02 2.53 1.88
N ILE A 625 -19.44 1.37 1.37
CA ILE A 625 -20.04 1.23 0.03
C ILE A 625 -21.34 2.03 -0.10
N GLN A 626 -22.21 2.01 0.92
CA GLN A 626 -23.46 2.78 0.88
C GLN A 626 -23.21 4.29 0.90
N LYS A 627 -22.21 4.76 1.67
CA LYS A 627 -21.79 6.17 1.63
C LYS A 627 -21.20 6.55 0.27
N ALA A 628 -20.38 5.68 -0.32
CA ALA A 628 -19.79 5.92 -1.63
C ALA A 628 -20.87 6.03 -2.71
N ILE A 629 -21.83 5.10 -2.77
CA ILE A 629 -22.95 5.12 -3.75
C ILE A 629 -23.72 6.45 -3.69
N ARG A 630 -24.04 6.93 -2.48
CA ARG A 630 -24.71 8.24 -2.27
C ARG A 630 -23.86 9.43 -2.69
N SER A 631 -22.55 9.32 -2.58
CA SER A 631 -21.62 10.42 -2.87
C SER A 631 -21.45 10.63 -4.38
N VAL A 632 -21.66 9.60 -5.20
CA VAL A 632 -21.55 9.69 -6.67
C VAL A 632 -22.59 10.63 -7.26
N ASP A 633 -23.85 10.48 -6.84
CA ASP A 633 -24.95 11.30 -7.34
C ASP A 633 -26.06 11.46 -6.28
N PRO A 634 -26.62 12.68 -6.08
CA PRO A 634 -27.72 12.91 -5.13
C PRO A 634 -28.98 12.07 -5.39
N SER A 635 -29.18 11.55 -6.60
CA SER A 635 -30.29 10.63 -6.88
C SER A 635 -30.12 9.25 -6.24
N ASN A 636 -28.89 8.88 -5.88
CA ASN A 636 -28.57 7.57 -5.34
C ASN A 636 -28.79 7.56 -3.83
N LEU A 637 -29.55 6.59 -3.33
CA LEU A 637 -29.87 6.50 -1.89
C LEU A 637 -28.94 5.55 -1.12
N GLY A 638 -28.29 4.62 -1.83
CA GLY A 638 -27.45 3.56 -1.29
C GLY A 638 -27.63 2.29 -2.11
N PHE A 639 -27.29 1.14 -1.54
CA PHE A 639 -27.49 -0.15 -2.19
C PHE A 639 -28.92 -0.64 -1.95
N ASN A 640 -29.81 -0.43 -2.92
CA ASN A 640 -31.21 -0.85 -2.90
C ASN A 640 -31.74 -1.06 -4.32
N GLU A 641 -32.92 -1.68 -4.45
CA GLU A 641 -33.58 -1.81 -5.74
C GLU A 641 -33.89 -0.44 -6.37
N THR A 642 -33.83 -0.37 -7.69
CA THR A 642 -34.08 0.84 -8.47
C THR A 642 -35.03 0.57 -9.64
N LYS A 643 -36.06 1.42 -9.78
CA LYS A 643 -37.08 1.29 -10.83
C LYS A 643 -36.54 1.55 -12.24
N ALA A 644 -35.45 2.32 -12.35
CA ALA A 644 -34.89 2.79 -13.62
C ALA A 644 -34.28 1.68 -14.50
N LEU A 645 -34.10 0.47 -13.96
CA LEU A 645 -33.44 -0.65 -14.64
C LEU A 645 -34.36 -1.88 -14.79
N MET A 646 -35.66 -1.76 -14.47
CA MET A 646 -36.60 -2.90 -14.51
C MET A 646 -36.95 -3.37 -15.93
N SER A 647 -36.61 -2.60 -16.96
CA SER A 647 -36.83 -2.93 -18.37
C SER A 647 -35.59 -3.50 -19.08
N ILE A 648 -34.49 -3.74 -18.35
CA ILE A 648 -33.22 -4.23 -18.90
C ILE A 648 -33.05 -5.70 -18.53
N ASP A 649 -32.46 -6.48 -19.43
CA ASP A 649 -32.02 -7.84 -19.12
C ASP A 649 -30.88 -7.80 -18.09
N ILE A 650 -31.22 -8.17 -16.85
CA ILE A 650 -30.31 -8.15 -15.71
C ILE A 650 -29.11 -9.06 -15.95
N ASP A 651 -29.28 -10.24 -16.57
CA ASP A 651 -28.18 -11.18 -16.76
C ASP A 651 -27.14 -10.60 -17.73
N THR A 652 -27.59 -9.92 -18.79
CA THR A 652 -26.71 -9.20 -19.73
C THR A 652 -25.92 -8.07 -19.05
N GLU A 653 -26.55 -7.25 -18.21
CA GLU A 653 -25.87 -6.16 -17.47
C GLU A 653 -24.87 -6.67 -16.42
N LEU A 654 -25.13 -7.84 -15.82
CA LEU A 654 -24.18 -8.46 -14.88
C LEU A 654 -22.93 -8.99 -15.59
N GLN A 655 -23.11 -9.60 -16.77
CA GLN A 655 -22.02 -10.15 -17.59
C GLN A 655 -21.23 -9.07 -18.33
N THR A 656 -21.89 -8.00 -18.76
CA THR A 656 -21.30 -6.93 -19.56
C THR A 656 -21.26 -5.64 -18.73
N PRO A 657 -20.10 -5.31 -18.12
CA PRO A 657 -20.04 -4.21 -17.17
C PRO A 657 -20.39 -2.86 -17.81
N SER A 658 -21.19 -2.07 -17.10
CA SER A 658 -21.64 -0.73 -17.47
C SER A 658 -21.62 0.21 -16.25
N ASP A 659 -21.87 1.50 -16.45
CA ASP A 659 -22.04 2.47 -15.35
C ASP A 659 -23.26 2.16 -14.45
N GLN A 660 -24.10 1.19 -14.81
CA GLN A 660 -25.29 0.78 -14.08
C GLN A 660 -25.15 -0.57 -13.34
N ARG A 661 -24.01 -1.25 -13.48
CA ARG A 661 -23.80 -2.63 -12.98
C ARG A 661 -24.10 -2.78 -11.48
N MET A 662 -23.67 -1.82 -10.64
CA MET A 662 -23.92 -1.83 -9.19
C MET A 662 -25.43 -1.90 -8.86
N PHE A 663 -26.25 -1.17 -9.61
CA PHE A 663 -27.69 -1.15 -9.43
C PHE A 663 -28.37 -2.39 -10.04
N ALA A 664 -27.82 -2.94 -11.12
CA ALA A 664 -28.24 -4.24 -11.65
C ALA A 664 -28.02 -5.36 -10.62
N ILE A 665 -26.89 -5.37 -9.91
CA ILE A 665 -26.62 -6.30 -8.80
C ILE A 665 -27.66 -6.13 -7.68
N ALA A 666 -27.98 -4.90 -7.29
CA ALA A 666 -28.99 -4.62 -6.27
C ALA A 666 -30.38 -5.16 -6.67
N ASN A 667 -30.80 -4.92 -7.92
CA ASN A 667 -32.05 -5.44 -8.47
C ASN A 667 -32.05 -6.98 -8.55
N ALA A 668 -30.96 -7.59 -9.03
CA ALA A 668 -30.82 -9.05 -9.09
C ALA A 668 -31.00 -9.69 -7.71
N MET A 669 -30.28 -9.17 -6.70
CA MET A 669 -30.35 -9.69 -5.33
C MET A 669 -31.72 -9.46 -4.69
N HIS A 670 -32.36 -8.32 -4.99
CA HIS A 670 -33.74 -8.05 -4.58
C HIS A 670 -34.71 -9.05 -5.24
N ASN A 671 -34.52 -9.38 -6.51
CA ASN A 671 -35.33 -10.36 -7.26
C ASN A 671 -35.00 -11.84 -6.92
N GLY A 672 -34.21 -12.08 -5.86
CA GLY A 672 -33.99 -13.42 -5.31
C GLY A 672 -32.70 -14.09 -5.76
N TYR A 673 -31.83 -13.44 -6.53
CA TYR A 673 -30.56 -14.04 -6.96
C TYR A 673 -29.67 -14.32 -5.75
N SER A 674 -28.98 -15.47 -5.77
CA SER A 674 -27.95 -15.81 -4.80
C SER A 674 -26.66 -15.05 -5.09
N ALA A 675 -25.79 -14.92 -4.07
CA ALA A 675 -24.45 -14.38 -4.27
C ALA A 675 -23.65 -15.21 -5.29
N GLU A 676 -23.82 -16.54 -5.28
CA GLU A 676 -23.16 -17.46 -6.23
C GLU A 676 -23.62 -17.22 -7.68
N LYS A 677 -24.92 -17.05 -7.95
CA LYS A 677 -25.39 -16.74 -9.31
C LYS A 677 -24.80 -15.42 -9.80
N VAL A 678 -24.74 -14.40 -8.94
CA VAL A 678 -24.13 -13.12 -9.31
C VAL A 678 -22.62 -13.27 -9.53
N TRP A 679 -21.92 -14.06 -8.72
CA TRP A 679 -20.50 -14.37 -8.92
C TRP A 679 -20.24 -15.05 -10.27
N GLU A 680 -21.06 -16.02 -10.66
CA GLU A 680 -20.92 -16.71 -11.96
C GLU A 680 -20.96 -15.74 -13.14
N LEU A 681 -21.86 -14.76 -13.08
CA LEU A 681 -22.07 -13.76 -14.13
C LEU A 681 -21.03 -12.64 -14.09
N THR A 682 -20.58 -12.24 -12.90
CA THR A 682 -19.77 -11.01 -12.72
C THR A 682 -18.29 -11.24 -12.47
N LYS A 683 -17.95 -12.40 -11.88
CA LYS A 683 -16.65 -12.75 -11.29
C LYS A 683 -16.18 -11.82 -10.16
N ILE A 684 -17.05 -10.96 -9.62
CA ILE A 684 -16.80 -10.18 -8.40
C ILE A 684 -16.66 -11.14 -7.22
N ASP A 685 -15.65 -10.96 -6.37
CA ASP A 685 -15.37 -11.90 -5.27
C ASP A 685 -16.62 -12.12 -4.38
N ARG A 686 -16.81 -13.39 -4.02
CA ARG A 686 -17.96 -13.86 -3.23
C ARG A 686 -18.12 -13.09 -1.94
N TRP A 687 -17.01 -12.73 -1.28
CA TRP A 687 -17.05 -11.99 -0.03
C TRP A 687 -17.85 -10.70 -0.18
N PHE A 688 -17.53 -9.86 -1.19
CA PHE A 688 -18.26 -8.62 -1.44
C PHE A 688 -19.74 -8.88 -1.75
N LEU A 689 -20.03 -9.88 -2.58
CA LEU A 689 -21.40 -10.24 -2.95
C LEU A 689 -22.22 -10.74 -1.76
N TYR A 690 -21.64 -11.48 -0.82
CA TYR A 690 -22.30 -11.86 0.42
C TYR A 690 -22.61 -10.65 1.31
N ARG A 691 -21.70 -9.65 1.39
CA ARG A 691 -21.98 -8.39 2.11
C ARG A 691 -23.13 -7.62 1.46
N LEU A 692 -23.13 -7.48 0.14
CA LEU A 692 -24.20 -6.83 -0.62
C LEU A 692 -25.54 -7.59 -0.50
N LYS A 693 -25.51 -8.92 -0.52
CA LYS A 693 -26.71 -9.74 -0.29
C LYS A 693 -27.26 -9.53 1.12
N GLY A 694 -26.39 -9.37 2.12
CA GLY A 694 -26.76 -8.99 3.47
C GLY A 694 -27.53 -7.67 3.52
N LEU A 695 -27.10 -6.65 2.76
CA LEU A 695 -27.83 -5.37 2.65
C LEU A 695 -29.19 -5.53 1.97
N SER A 696 -29.26 -6.30 0.88
CA SER A 696 -30.52 -6.59 0.20
C SER A 696 -31.51 -7.31 1.11
N ASN A 697 -31.08 -8.34 1.83
CA ASN A 697 -31.91 -9.06 2.79
C ASN A 697 -32.38 -8.15 3.93
N PHE A 698 -31.46 -7.37 4.52
CA PHE A 698 -31.82 -6.42 5.58
C PHE A 698 -32.87 -5.42 5.12
N SER A 699 -32.77 -4.90 3.88
CA SER A 699 -33.78 -3.97 3.35
C SER A 699 -35.18 -4.60 3.25
N LYS A 700 -35.28 -5.88 2.89
CA LYS A 700 -36.55 -6.62 2.85
C LYS A 700 -37.11 -6.85 4.24
N ASP A 701 -36.26 -7.22 5.18
CA ASP A 701 -36.65 -7.41 6.59
C ASP A 701 -37.18 -6.10 7.19
N MET A 702 -36.57 -4.95 6.84
CA MET A 702 -37.05 -3.64 7.29
C MET A 702 -38.43 -3.29 6.73
N GLY A 703 -38.70 -3.63 5.47
CA GLY A 703 -40.04 -3.48 4.89
C GLY A 703 -41.07 -4.39 5.54
N ALA A 704 -40.69 -5.65 5.85
CA ALA A 704 -41.56 -6.60 6.52
C ALA A 704 -41.89 -6.19 7.97
N LEU A 705 -40.93 -5.57 8.68
CA LEU A 705 -41.09 -5.10 10.06
C LEU A 705 -42.27 -4.13 10.22
N MET A 706 -42.61 -3.37 9.19
CA MET A 706 -43.71 -2.40 9.22
C MET A 706 -45.10 -3.01 9.28
N LYS A 707 -45.23 -4.33 9.10
CA LYS A 707 -46.50 -5.04 9.33
C LYS A 707 -46.87 -5.06 10.81
N GLU A 708 -45.88 -4.97 11.69
CA GLU A 708 -46.04 -5.14 13.14
C GLU A 708 -45.59 -3.89 13.94
N HIS A 709 -44.78 -3.03 13.33
CA HIS A 709 -44.25 -1.82 13.94
C HIS A 709 -44.58 -0.56 13.14
N SER A 710 -44.72 0.57 13.84
CA SER A 710 -44.55 1.90 13.28
C SER A 710 -43.10 2.39 13.46
N VAL A 711 -42.71 3.46 12.76
CA VAL A 711 -41.38 4.08 12.87
C VAL A 711 -41.00 4.37 14.33
N ASP A 712 -41.92 4.93 15.12
CA ASP A 712 -41.68 5.28 16.53
C ASP A 712 -41.51 4.04 17.45
N SER A 713 -41.91 2.85 16.97
CA SER A 713 -41.86 1.59 17.73
C SER A 713 -40.80 0.60 17.22
N VAL A 714 -39.99 0.99 16.23
CA VAL A 714 -38.89 0.15 15.73
C VAL A 714 -37.89 -0.09 16.87
N PRO A 715 -37.48 -1.35 17.14
CA PRO A 715 -36.51 -1.63 18.19
C PRO A 715 -35.19 -0.86 17.99
N ILE A 716 -34.70 -0.20 19.04
CA ILE A 716 -33.47 0.61 19.02
C ILE A 716 -32.28 -0.16 18.47
N ARG A 717 -32.15 -1.46 18.80
CA ARG A 717 -31.07 -2.32 18.30
C ARG A 717 -31.14 -2.49 16.78
N THR A 718 -32.33 -2.68 16.23
CA THR A 718 -32.55 -2.81 14.78
C THR A 718 -32.24 -1.50 14.07
N PHE A 719 -32.71 -0.37 14.62
CA PHE A 719 -32.41 0.95 14.06
C PHE A 719 -30.90 1.22 14.08
N ARG A 720 -30.23 0.98 15.21
CA ARG A 720 -28.77 1.11 15.31
C ARG A 720 -28.05 0.25 14.29
N ARG A 721 -28.44 -1.02 14.16
CA ARG A 721 -27.87 -1.94 13.17
C ARG A 721 -28.03 -1.42 11.74
N ALA A 722 -29.18 -0.83 11.42
CA ALA A 722 -29.39 -0.23 10.11
C ALA A 722 -28.37 0.89 9.82
N LYS A 723 -28.06 1.72 10.83
CA LYS A 723 -27.07 2.80 10.70
C LYS A 723 -25.63 2.28 10.62
N GLU A 724 -25.30 1.25 11.39
CA GLU A 724 -24.00 0.55 11.35
C GLU A 724 -23.74 -0.12 9.98
N LEU A 725 -24.81 -0.55 9.30
CA LEU A 725 -24.78 -1.06 7.92
C LEU A 725 -24.72 0.04 6.86
N GLY A 726 -24.82 1.32 7.23
CA GLY A 726 -24.71 2.45 6.32
C GLY A 726 -26.00 2.95 5.68
N PHE A 727 -27.17 2.46 6.11
CA PHE A 727 -28.45 2.92 5.55
C PHE A 727 -28.70 4.38 5.91
N SER A 728 -29.06 5.20 4.92
CA SER A 728 -29.46 6.59 5.14
C SER A 728 -30.85 6.68 5.77
N ASP A 729 -31.15 7.80 6.43
CA ASP A 729 -32.50 8.03 6.98
C ASP A 729 -33.55 8.02 5.86
N ARG A 730 -33.16 8.45 4.65
CA ARG A 730 -33.99 8.41 3.44
C ARG A 730 -34.28 7.00 2.93
N GLN A 731 -33.32 6.07 2.98
CA GLN A 731 -33.57 4.65 2.66
C GLN A 731 -34.54 4.03 3.66
N LEU A 732 -34.33 4.27 4.96
CA LEU A 732 -35.22 3.76 5.99
C LEU A 732 -36.63 4.33 5.87
N ALA A 733 -36.75 5.61 5.50
CA ALA A 733 -38.05 6.22 5.22
C ALA A 733 -38.80 5.50 4.08
N LEU A 734 -38.08 5.05 3.04
CA LEU A 734 -38.70 4.25 1.97
C LEU A 734 -39.14 2.86 2.44
N PHE A 735 -38.31 2.18 3.24
CA PHE A 735 -38.67 0.86 3.77
C PHE A 735 -39.83 0.94 4.75
N TRP A 736 -39.97 2.08 5.44
CA TRP A 736 -40.92 2.29 6.51
C TRP A 736 -42.17 3.09 6.14
N ASP A 737 -42.39 3.31 4.84
CA ASP A 737 -43.48 4.14 4.31
C ASP A 737 -43.64 5.48 5.07
N SER A 738 -42.51 6.19 5.20
CA SER A 738 -42.41 7.42 5.97
C SER A 738 -41.59 8.49 5.25
N ASN A 739 -41.23 9.55 5.95
CA ASN A 739 -40.35 10.61 5.43
C ASN A 739 -39.06 10.71 6.24
N GLU A 740 -38.01 11.26 5.60
CA GLU A 740 -36.67 11.35 6.17
C GLU A 740 -36.63 12.13 7.49
N ALA A 741 -37.41 13.22 7.61
CA ALA A 741 -37.43 14.04 8.82
C ALA A 741 -38.00 13.27 10.02
N HIS A 742 -39.05 12.46 9.79
CA HIS A 742 -39.63 11.60 10.81
C HIS A 742 -38.63 10.55 11.30
N VAL A 743 -38.00 9.82 10.38
CA VAL A 743 -36.97 8.82 10.70
C VAL A 743 -35.80 9.46 11.45
N ARG A 744 -35.34 10.63 11.00
CA ARG A 744 -34.25 11.37 11.67
C ARG A 744 -34.63 11.75 13.10
N ARG A 745 -35.84 12.25 13.34
CA ARG A 745 -36.32 12.60 14.69
C ARG A 745 -36.22 11.40 15.63
N VAL A 746 -36.87 10.28 15.26
CA VAL A 746 -36.87 9.06 16.08
C VAL A 746 -35.45 8.54 16.33
N ARG A 747 -34.58 8.59 15.32
CA ARG A 747 -33.17 8.20 15.46
C ARG A 747 -32.43 9.05 16.50
N VAL A 748 -32.61 10.37 16.44
CA VAL A 748 -31.95 11.33 17.34
C VAL A 748 -32.50 11.20 18.76
N ASP A 749 -33.82 11.08 18.92
CA ASP A 749 -34.48 10.90 20.22
C ASP A 749 -34.03 9.60 20.91
N ALA A 750 -33.73 8.55 20.12
CA ALA A 750 -33.16 7.29 20.61
C ALA A 750 -31.64 7.36 20.90
N GLY A 751 -31.00 8.52 20.73
CA GLY A 751 -29.56 8.71 20.96
C GLY A 751 -28.66 8.01 19.92
N ILE A 752 -29.19 7.67 18.74
CA ILE A 752 -28.44 6.96 17.69
C ILE A 752 -27.78 8.00 16.77
N MET A 753 -26.58 8.43 17.14
CA MET A 753 -25.78 9.41 16.40
C MET A 753 -24.46 8.80 15.93
N PRO A 754 -23.92 9.23 14.78
CA PRO A 754 -22.58 8.81 14.39
C PRO A 754 -21.54 9.45 15.31
N VAL A 755 -20.42 8.77 15.51
CA VAL A 755 -19.23 9.33 16.14
C VAL A 755 -18.25 9.85 15.09
N VAL A 756 -17.32 10.70 15.53
CA VAL A 756 -16.28 11.31 14.67
C VAL A 756 -14.96 10.62 14.99
N LYS A 757 -14.30 10.12 13.95
CA LYS A 757 -13.07 9.33 14.04
C LYS A 757 -11.94 9.99 13.26
N GLN A 758 -10.72 9.86 13.77
CA GLN A 758 -9.51 10.36 13.12
C GLN A 758 -8.94 9.35 12.12
N ILE A 759 -8.29 9.87 11.09
CA ILE A 759 -7.37 9.15 10.22
C ILE A 759 -5.97 9.51 10.71
N ASP A 760 -5.37 8.59 11.45
CA ASP A 760 -4.10 8.80 12.17
C ASP A 760 -2.89 8.11 11.52
N THR A 761 -3.12 7.36 10.44
CA THR A 761 -2.15 6.52 9.69
C THR A 761 -1.68 5.24 10.40
N VAL A 762 -1.96 5.06 11.70
CA VAL A 762 -1.34 4.02 12.54
C VAL A 762 -2.34 3.28 13.43
N ALA A 763 -3.63 3.34 13.13
CA ALA A 763 -4.70 2.65 13.87
C ALA A 763 -4.62 2.91 15.39
N ALA A 764 -4.47 4.17 15.78
CA ALA A 764 -4.33 4.66 17.15
C ALA A 764 -3.09 4.16 17.94
N GLU A 765 -2.06 3.62 17.29
CA GLU A 765 -0.77 3.30 17.93
C GLU A 765 -0.11 4.57 18.51
N PHE A 766 -0.15 5.66 17.74
CA PHE A 766 0.28 7.00 18.15
C PHE A 766 -0.86 8.01 17.98
N PRO A 767 -0.97 9.01 18.86
CA PRO A 767 -1.99 10.05 18.74
C PRO A 767 -1.77 10.90 17.49
N ALA A 768 -2.85 11.19 16.75
CA ALA A 768 -2.81 12.13 15.64
C ALA A 768 -2.79 13.58 16.13
N PHE A 769 -1.88 14.38 15.56
CA PHE A 769 -1.86 15.83 15.72
C PHE A 769 -2.88 16.52 14.81
N THR A 770 -3.29 15.88 13.72
CA THR A 770 -4.17 16.46 12.70
C THR A 770 -5.63 16.02 12.85
N ASN A 771 -6.55 16.89 12.43
CA ASN A 771 -7.98 16.60 12.38
C ASN A 771 -8.40 16.23 10.95
N TYR A 772 -7.88 15.11 10.44
CA TYR A 772 -8.42 14.46 9.25
C TYR A 772 -9.45 13.42 9.68
N LEU A 773 -10.71 13.62 9.33
CA LEU A 773 -11.84 13.01 10.05
C LEU A 773 -12.81 12.30 9.11
N TYR A 774 -13.46 11.28 9.64
CA TYR A 774 -14.66 10.68 9.08
C TYR A 774 -15.73 10.46 10.15
N THR A 775 -16.97 10.20 9.75
CA THR A 775 -18.05 9.83 10.67
C THR A 775 -18.38 8.36 10.54
N THR A 776 -18.71 7.69 11.64
CA THR A 776 -19.15 6.29 11.62
C THR A 776 -20.16 5.99 12.74
N TYR A 777 -21.10 5.07 12.49
CA TYR A 777 -21.95 4.52 13.55
C TYR A 777 -21.29 3.36 14.31
N ASN A 778 -20.18 2.83 13.80
CA ASN A 778 -19.45 1.69 14.37
C ASN A 778 -18.37 2.15 15.38
N GLY A 779 -18.78 2.95 16.37
CA GLY A 779 -17.87 3.45 17.40
C GLY A 779 -18.59 3.90 18.67
N ALA A 780 -17.86 3.90 19.78
CA ALA A 780 -18.42 4.22 21.10
C ALA A 780 -18.24 5.69 21.50
N GLN A 781 -17.22 6.39 20.98
CA GLN A 781 -16.89 7.76 21.35
C GLN A 781 -16.25 8.52 20.18
N HIS A 782 -16.26 9.85 20.27
CA HIS A 782 -15.53 10.74 19.35
C HIS A 782 -14.03 10.76 19.70
N ASP A 783 -13.18 10.93 18.69
CA ASP A 783 -11.72 11.09 18.90
C ASP A 783 -11.32 12.54 19.13
N ILE A 784 -12.25 13.49 18.92
CA ILE A 784 -12.03 14.93 19.08
C ILE A 784 -13.09 15.58 19.98
N HIS A 785 -12.77 16.79 20.44
CA HIS A 785 -13.72 17.69 21.11
C HIS A 785 -14.31 18.71 20.12
N PHE A 786 -15.51 19.21 20.39
CA PHE A 786 -16.26 20.11 19.48
C PHE A 786 -16.31 21.56 19.98
N ASN A 787 -15.17 22.09 20.41
CA ASN A 787 -15.09 23.41 21.04
C ASN A 787 -14.74 24.55 20.05
N ASP A 788 -14.29 24.21 18.83
CA ASP A 788 -13.74 25.17 17.88
C ASP A 788 -14.76 26.17 17.30
N GLN A 789 -16.05 25.82 17.26
CA GLN A 789 -17.13 26.62 16.67
C GLN A 789 -16.77 27.23 15.29
N GLY A 790 -16.11 26.44 14.45
CA GLY A 790 -15.55 26.92 13.17
C GLY A 790 -16.59 27.15 12.08
N VAL A 791 -16.16 27.89 11.05
CA VAL A 791 -16.95 28.15 9.82
C VAL A 791 -16.85 26.93 8.90
N MET A 792 -18.01 26.37 8.52
CA MET A 792 -18.08 25.25 7.59
C MET A 792 -17.94 25.73 6.14
N VAL A 793 -17.09 25.07 5.36
CA VAL A 793 -16.95 25.24 3.91
C VAL A 793 -17.29 23.91 3.25
N LEU A 794 -18.28 23.92 2.36
CA LEU A 794 -18.69 22.76 1.58
C LEU A 794 -17.89 22.73 0.27
N GLY A 795 -17.26 21.60 -0.01
CA GLY A 795 -16.52 21.38 -1.25
C GLY A 795 -17.43 21.15 -2.46
N SER A 796 -16.79 20.97 -3.62
CA SER A 796 -17.47 20.73 -4.90
C SER A 796 -18.20 19.39 -4.99
N GLY A 797 -17.88 18.43 -4.11
CA GLY A 797 -18.21 17.03 -4.33
C GLY A 797 -17.41 16.45 -5.49
N VAL A 798 -17.92 15.38 -6.09
CA VAL A 798 -17.26 14.68 -7.20
C VAL A 798 -17.22 15.50 -8.49
N TYR A 799 -16.06 15.54 -9.14
CA TYR A 799 -15.92 16.15 -10.46
C TYR A 799 -16.83 15.48 -11.49
N ARG A 800 -17.37 16.32 -12.37
CA ARG A 800 -18.26 15.94 -13.48
C ARG A 800 -18.17 17.00 -14.57
N ILE A 801 -18.68 16.72 -15.76
CA ILE A 801 -18.66 17.70 -16.84
C ILE A 801 -19.53 18.90 -16.42
N GLY A 802 -18.92 20.07 -16.32
CA GLY A 802 -19.53 21.32 -15.81
C GLY A 802 -19.24 21.63 -14.33
N SER A 803 -18.51 20.78 -13.62
CA SER A 803 -18.04 21.04 -12.26
C SER A 803 -16.70 20.34 -12.01
N SER A 804 -15.60 21.10 -12.10
CA SER A 804 -14.23 20.58 -12.00
C SER A 804 -13.39 21.35 -10.96
N VAL A 805 -12.06 21.36 -11.15
CA VAL A 805 -11.06 21.88 -10.21
C VAL A 805 -11.25 23.36 -9.86
N GLU A 806 -11.92 24.14 -10.69
CA GLU A 806 -12.26 25.54 -10.41
C GLU A 806 -13.06 25.71 -9.11
N PHE A 807 -13.94 24.75 -8.76
CA PHE A 807 -14.70 24.80 -7.52
C PHE A 807 -13.87 24.38 -6.31
N ASP A 808 -12.86 23.52 -6.52
CA ASP A 808 -11.88 23.24 -5.49
C ASP A 808 -11.00 24.48 -5.22
N TRP A 809 -10.59 25.18 -6.28
CA TRP A 809 -9.88 26.46 -6.15
C TRP A 809 -10.67 27.47 -5.30
N CYS A 810 -11.96 27.63 -5.57
CA CYS A 810 -12.86 28.49 -4.80
C CYS A 810 -12.92 28.08 -3.32
N SER A 811 -13.14 26.80 -3.04
CA SER A 811 -13.23 26.26 -1.68
C SER A 811 -11.93 26.46 -0.90
N VAL A 812 -10.80 26.21 -1.57
CA VAL A 812 -9.47 26.43 -1.03
C VAL A 812 -9.22 27.90 -0.75
N ARG A 813 -9.59 28.82 -1.64
CA ARG A 813 -9.44 30.26 -1.40
C ARG A 813 -10.30 30.74 -0.24
N ALA A 814 -11.54 30.27 -0.12
CA ALA A 814 -12.41 30.55 1.03
C ALA A 814 -11.74 30.12 2.34
N ILE A 815 -11.24 28.88 2.42
CA ILE A 815 -10.54 28.39 3.63
C ILE A 815 -9.28 29.20 3.95
N ARG A 816 -8.46 29.55 2.93
CA ARG A 816 -7.24 30.37 3.13
C ARG A 816 -7.60 31.72 3.72
N THR A 817 -8.65 32.34 3.19
CA THR A 817 -9.14 33.66 3.62
C THR A 817 -9.66 33.60 5.04
N LEU A 818 -10.51 32.61 5.36
CA LEU A 818 -11.02 32.42 6.72
C LEU A 818 -9.89 32.22 7.75
N ARG A 819 -8.92 31.35 7.44
CA ARG A 819 -7.75 31.12 8.32
C ARG A 819 -6.90 32.37 8.49
N ALA A 820 -6.65 33.13 7.41
CA ALA A 820 -5.89 34.37 7.46
C ALA A 820 -6.58 35.45 8.32
N ASN A 821 -7.90 35.38 8.46
CA ASN A 821 -8.71 36.25 9.33
C ASN A 821 -8.97 35.63 10.72
N GLY A 822 -8.21 34.59 11.11
CA GLY A 822 -8.29 34.00 12.46
C GLY A 822 -9.47 33.05 12.71
N HIS A 823 -10.28 32.73 11.69
CA HIS A 823 -11.39 31.81 11.84
C HIS A 823 -10.93 30.35 11.80
N LYS A 824 -11.46 29.52 12.71
CA LYS A 824 -11.41 28.05 12.58
C LYS A 824 -12.30 27.62 11.41
N THR A 825 -11.88 26.59 10.68
CA THR A 825 -12.55 26.14 9.45
C THR A 825 -12.83 24.65 9.49
N VAL A 826 -14.04 24.24 9.07
CA VAL A 826 -14.43 22.83 8.89
C VAL A 826 -14.71 22.59 7.40
N MET A 827 -13.89 21.79 6.72
CA MET A 827 -14.11 21.43 5.31
C MET A 827 -14.87 20.11 5.23
N VAL A 828 -15.88 20.04 4.37
CA VAL A 828 -16.58 18.78 4.05
C VAL A 828 -16.54 18.56 2.54
N ASN A 829 -15.91 17.46 2.11
CA ASN A 829 -15.86 17.04 0.71
C ASN A 829 -15.82 15.51 0.62
N VAL A 830 -16.19 14.97 -0.54
CA VAL A 830 -16.25 13.52 -0.81
C VAL A 830 -15.41 13.08 -2.02
N SER A 831 -14.80 14.02 -2.75
CA SER A 831 -13.93 13.66 -3.86
C SER A 831 -12.61 13.08 -3.35
N SER A 832 -12.18 11.97 -3.95
CA SER A 832 -10.84 11.41 -3.75
C SER A 832 -9.75 12.20 -4.46
N LEU A 833 -10.10 12.93 -5.52
CA LEU A 833 -9.17 13.80 -6.24
C LEU A 833 -8.79 14.96 -5.32
N PRO A 834 -7.57 14.97 -4.77
CA PRO A 834 -7.30 15.77 -3.61
C PRO A 834 -7.33 17.27 -3.92
N SER A 835 -7.89 18.02 -2.97
CA SER A 835 -7.55 19.41 -2.83
C SER A 835 -6.14 19.55 -2.20
N PRO A 836 -5.22 20.38 -2.74
CA PRO A 836 -3.87 20.66 -2.21
C PRO A 836 -3.77 21.25 -0.78
N LYS A 837 -4.77 21.05 0.07
CA LYS A 837 -4.91 21.75 1.35
C LYS A 837 -5.34 20.95 2.57
N LEU A 838 -5.44 19.65 2.47
CA LEU A 838 -6.04 18.86 3.55
C LEU A 838 -5.13 18.57 4.76
N HIS A 839 -3.88 19.06 4.80
CA HIS A 839 -3.01 18.97 5.98
C HIS A 839 -2.30 20.29 6.31
#